data_AF-A0A218WX87-F1
#
_entry.id   AF-A0A218WX87-F1
#
_cell.length_a   1.000
_cell.length_b   1.000
_cell.length_c   1.000
_cell.angle_alpha   90.00
_cell.angle_beta   90.00
_cell.angle_gamma   90.00
#
_symmetry.space_group_name_H-M   'P 1'
#
loop_
_entity.id
_entity.type
_entity.pdbx_description
1 polymer ?
#
loop_
_entity_poly.entity_id
_entity_poly.type
_entity_poly.pdbx_seq_one_letter_code
_entity_poly.pdbx_strand_id
1 'polypeptide(L)'
;MDLPSLAVVLQAALSPNPDERKAAEQSLNQFQYTPQHLVRLLQIIVDGNCDMAVRQVASIHFKNFIAKNWSPQDPDEPQKILESDKSLVRDHILVFVAQLPPLLRVQLGECLKTIIHADYPEQWPHLLDWVKHSLQDQQIYGALFVLRILARKYEFKSDEERTPVYRIVDETFPSLLNIFNRLVHIANPPLEVADLIKLICKIFWSSIYLEIPKQLFDPNVFNGWMLLFLNILERSVPLEGQPADPELRKSWGWWKVKKWTVHILNRLYTRFGDLKLQNPENRAFAQMFQKNYAGKILECHLNLLNISRTGGYLPDRVTNLILQYLSNSISKTSMYNLLQPRLDVLLFEIIFPLMCFNDNDQKLWEEDPHEYVRKGYDIIEDLYSPRTASMDFVSELVRKRGKDNLQKFIQFIVGIFKRYDESPVEYKPYRQKDGALLAIGALCDKLKQTEPYKAELERMLVQHVFPEFSSPVGHLRAKAAWVAGQYAHIKFSDANNFRKALHSVVSGLRDPELPVRVDSVFALRSFVEACRDLNEIRPILPQLLDEFFKLMNEVENEDLVFTLETIVDKFGEEMAPYALGLCQNLAAAFWRCMNTAEADDEADDPGALAAVGCLRAISTILESVSRLPHLFVQIEPTLLPIMHKMLTTDGQEVYEEVLEIVSYMTFYSPTISMDMWSLWPLMMEALADWAIDFFPNILVPLDNFISRGTGHFLTCKEPDYQQSLWSMISHVMADKNLEDSDIEPAPKLIEVVFQNCKGQVDHWVEPYLRITVERLRRTEKSYLKCLLMQVIANALYYNAVLTISILQKLGVATEIFNLWFQMLQQVRKSGLLANFKREHDKKVCCLGLISLFALPAEQLPDDALGRVFRATLDLLVKYKDQVAEAAKVAEAEDDDDMDGFQTDDEDEDVDGSDKEMGFDAEDGDEADSIRLQKLAAQAKAFRPDDDDDDDSDDDYSDDEELQSPIDEVDPFIFFVDTVKAMQAVSPMRFQNLTQALEFHYQALANGVAQHAEQRRVEIEKEKMEKASTAAAS
;
A
#
# COMPACT_ATOMS: atom_id res chain seq x y z
N MET A 1 -47.51 11.58 12.87
CA MET A 1 -47.95 10.34 13.52
C MET A 1 -47.86 10.51 15.02
N ASP A 2 -48.84 10.07 15.79
CA ASP A 2 -48.81 10.05 17.26
C ASP A 2 -48.06 8.82 17.81
N LEU A 3 -47.69 8.86 19.09
CA LEU A 3 -46.82 7.84 19.70
C LEU A 3 -47.42 6.41 19.66
N PRO A 4 -48.72 6.18 19.96
CA PRO A 4 -49.31 4.85 19.88
C PRO A 4 -49.28 4.27 18.46
N SER A 5 -49.60 5.08 17.43
CA SER A 5 -49.55 4.63 16.04
C SER A 5 -48.13 4.31 15.59
N LEU A 6 -47.13 5.08 16.04
CA LEU A 6 -45.73 4.83 15.74
C LEU A 6 -45.24 3.51 16.37
N ALA A 7 -45.63 3.22 17.61
CA ALA A 7 -45.33 1.94 18.26
C ALA A 7 -45.95 0.74 17.51
N VAL A 8 -47.18 0.87 17.00
CA VAL A 8 -47.83 -0.17 16.18
C VAL A 8 -47.12 -0.37 14.84
N VAL A 9 -46.65 0.70 14.18
CA VAL A 9 -45.86 0.59 12.94
C VAL A 9 -44.52 -0.09 13.20
N LEU A 10 -43.82 0.26 14.29
CA LEU A 10 -42.57 -0.40 14.69
C LEU A 10 -42.78 -1.88 15.05
N GLN A 11 -43.94 -2.24 15.62
CA GLN A 11 -44.31 -3.63 15.85
C GLN A 11 -44.61 -4.38 14.54
N ALA A 12 -45.23 -3.73 13.56
CA ALA A 12 -45.47 -4.32 12.23
C ALA A 12 -44.17 -4.56 11.43
N ALA A 13 -43.14 -3.72 11.64
CA ALA A 13 -41.80 -3.94 11.09
C ALA A 13 -41.10 -5.21 11.64
N LEU A 14 -41.61 -5.80 12.72
CA LEU A 14 -41.17 -7.08 13.28
C LEU A 14 -42.03 -8.28 12.84
N SER A 15 -43.02 -8.08 11.96
CA SER A 15 -43.91 -9.16 11.53
C SER A 15 -43.17 -10.24 10.74
N PRO A 16 -43.43 -11.55 10.93
CA PRO A 16 -42.90 -12.58 10.04
C PRO A 16 -43.44 -12.45 8.60
N ASN A 17 -44.55 -11.72 8.39
CA ASN A 17 -45.12 -11.47 7.08
C ASN A 17 -44.30 -10.40 6.30
N PRO A 18 -43.70 -10.73 5.13
CA PRO A 18 -42.92 -9.77 4.34
C PRO A 18 -43.71 -8.53 3.89
N ASP A 19 -45.00 -8.67 3.59
CA ASP A 19 -45.82 -7.58 3.09
C ASP A 19 -46.13 -6.55 4.18
N GLU A 20 -46.37 -7.01 5.41
CA GLU A 20 -46.57 -6.15 6.59
C GLU A 20 -45.30 -5.39 6.96
N ARG A 21 -44.12 -6.04 6.89
CA ARG A 21 -42.83 -5.38 7.11
C ARG A 21 -42.57 -4.28 6.08
N LYS A 22 -42.71 -4.59 4.79
CA LYS A 22 -42.53 -3.59 3.71
C LYS A 22 -43.50 -2.41 3.85
N ALA A 23 -44.76 -2.66 4.22
CA ALA A 23 -45.72 -1.60 4.49
C ALA A 23 -45.35 -0.74 5.71
N ALA A 24 -44.81 -1.36 6.77
CA ALA A 24 -44.34 -0.66 7.95
C ALA A 24 -43.10 0.21 7.66
N GLU A 25 -42.11 -0.32 6.93
CA GLU A 25 -40.91 0.42 6.49
C GLU A 25 -41.27 1.60 5.57
N GLN A 26 -42.19 1.41 4.62
CA GLN A 26 -42.70 2.50 3.78
C GLN A 26 -43.39 3.59 4.62
N SER A 27 -44.16 3.21 5.63
CA SER A 27 -44.79 4.15 6.57
C SER A 27 -43.74 4.92 7.38
N LEU A 28 -42.74 4.25 7.95
CA LEU A 28 -41.63 4.92 8.65
C LEU A 28 -40.92 5.92 7.72
N ASN A 29 -40.56 5.50 6.51
CA ASN A 29 -39.91 6.34 5.51
C ASN A 29 -40.77 7.56 5.08
N GLN A 30 -42.09 7.42 5.07
CA GLN A 30 -43.02 8.52 4.77
C GLN A 30 -43.10 9.54 5.92
N PHE A 31 -43.01 9.10 7.17
CA PHE A 31 -43.23 9.96 8.35
C PHE A 31 -41.95 10.43 9.06
N GLN A 32 -40.77 9.94 8.69
CA GLN A 32 -39.49 10.25 9.33
C GLN A 32 -39.16 11.75 9.42
N TYR A 33 -39.53 12.53 8.40
CA TYR A 33 -39.31 13.98 8.34
C TYR A 33 -40.43 14.82 9.02
N THR A 34 -41.40 14.20 9.70
CA THR A 34 -42.46 14.96 10.37
C THR A 34 -42.02 15.53 11.72
N PRO A 35 -42.48 16.73 12.12
CA PRO A 35 -42.13 17.33 13.41
C PRO A 35 -42.39 16.40 14.59
N GLN A 36 -41.44 16.38 15.52
CA GLN A 36 -41.35 15.51 16.70
C GLN A 36 -41.24 14.01 16.38
N HIS A 37 -41.04 13.56 15.14
CA HIS A 37 -40.85 12.13 14.84
C HIS A 37 -39.67 11.56 15.64
N LEU A 38 -38.52 12.25 15.59
CA LEU A 38 -37.30 11.88 16.31
C LEU A 38 -37.50 11.84 17.84
N VAL A 39 -38.23 12.82 18.39
CA VAL A 39 -38.54 12.90 19.81
C VAL A 39 -39.48 11.76 20.24
N ARG A 40 -40.45 11.37 19.40
CA ARG A 40 -41.35 10.24 19.67
C ARG A 40 -40.63 8.89 19.61
N LEU A 41 -39.66 8.70 18.69
CA LEU A 41 -38.79 7.53 18.70
C LEU A 41 -38.02 7.44 20.03
N LEU A 42 -37.40 8.53 20.49
CA LEU A 42 -36.70 8.57 21.78
C LEU A 42 -37.61 8.23 22.96
N GLN A 43 -38.86 8.72 22.96
CA GLN A 43 -39.86 8.38 23.97
C GLN A 43 -40.20 6.88 23.97
N ILE A 44 -40.36 6.25 22.80
CA ILE A 44 -40.63 4.80 22.68
C ILE A 44 -39.45 3.97 23.19
N ILE A 45 -38.20 4.35 22.85
CA ILE A 45 -37.00 3.63 23.30
C ILE A 45 -36.88 3.60 24.82
N VAL A 46 -37.31 4.68 25.49
CA VAL A 46 -37.19 4.84 26.95
C VAL A 46 -38.38 4.26 27.70
N ASP A 47 -39.56 4.17 27.09
CA ASP A 47 -40.76 3.63 27.74
C ASP A 47 -40.58 2.16 28.15
N GLY A 48 -40.47 1.93 29.46
CA GLY A 48 -40.37 0.61 30.05
C GLY A 48 -41.61 -0.27 29.88
N ASN A 49 -42.74 0.29 29.43
CA ASN A 49 -43.97 -0.45 29.14
C ASN A 49 -44.03 -0.97 27.69
N CYS A 50 -43.18 -0.45 26.79
CA CYS A 50 -43.05 -0.96 25.43
C CYS A 50 -42.22 -2.25 25.40
N ASP A 51 -42.56 -3.17 24.50
CA ASP A 51 -41.83 -4.43 24.32
C ASP A 51 -40.37 -4.19 23.88
N MET A 52 -39.46 -5.05 24.32
CA MET A 52 -38.02 -4.90 24.06
C MET A 52 -37.69 -4.91 22.57
N ALA A 53 -38.35 -5.75 21.77
CA ALA A 53 -38.08 -5.80 20.33
C ALA A 53 -38.54 -4.50 19.64
N VAL A 54 -39.70 -3.96 20.02
CA VAL A 54 -40.20 -2.66 19.51
C VAL A 54 -39.23 -1.53 19.89
N ARG A 55 -38.73 -1.53 21.12
CA ARG A 55 -37.73 -0.55 21.60
C ARG A 55 -36.40 -0.67 20.85
N GLN A 56 -35.97 -1.89 20.53
CA GLN A 56 -34.76 -2.15 19.77
C GLN A 56 -34.88 -1.62 18.33
N VAL A 57 -35.97 -1.93 17.61
CA VAL A 57 -36.22 -1.38 16.26
C VAL A 57 -36.34 0.14 16.29
N ALA A 58 -37.01 0.72 17.30
CA ALA A 58 -37.05 2.16 17.50
C ALA A 58 -35.64 2.76 17.63
N SER A 59 -34.75 2.12 18.40
CA SER A 59 -33.37 2.58 18.59
C SER A 59 -32.48 2.46 17.36
N ILE A 60 -32.65 1.41 16.56
CA ILE A 60 -31.94 1.23 15.28
C ILE A 60 -32.41 2.27 14.26
N HIS A 61 -33.72 2.50 14.14
CA HIS A 61 -34.25 3.53 13.24
C HIS A 61 -33.83 4.94 13.66
N PHE A 62 -33.85 5.23 14.97
CA PHE A 62 -33.36 6.47 15.57
C PHE A 62 -31.87 6.72 15.25
N LYS A 63 -31.02 5.69 15.40
CA LYS A 63 -29.60 5.75 15.00
C LYS A 63 -29.44 6.06 13.52
N ASN A 64 -30.03 5.26 12.65
CA ASN A 64 -29.86 5.39 11.20
C ASN A 64 -30.38 6.76 10.70
N PHE A 65 -31.44 7.28 11.30
CA PHE A 65 -31.95 8.61 10.98
C PHE A 65 -31.02 9.73 11.44
N ILE A 66 -30.44 9.64 12.65
CA ILE A 66 -29.46 10.62 13.15
C ILE A 66 -28.19 10.60 12.31
N ALA A 67 -27.61 9.42 12.05
CA ALA A 67 -26.40 9.27 11.25
C ALA A 67 -26.54 9.90 9.85
N LYS A 68 -27.71 9.77 9.21
CA LYS A 68 -27.97 10.31 7.86
C LYS A 68 -28.40 11.78 7.81
N ASN A 69 -29.01 12.33 8.88
CA ASN A 69 -29.72 13.62 8.79
C ASN A 69 -29.34 14.65 9.87
N TRP A 70 -28.39 14.36 10.78
CA TRP A 70 -28.04 15.31 11.86
C TRP A 70 -27.26 16.53 11.35
N SER A 71 -26.28 16.32 10.48
CA SER A 71 -25.56 17.36 9.73
C SER A 71 -25.89 17.27 8.24
N PRO A 72 -26.03 18.39 7.52
CA PRO A 72 -26.13 18.36 6.05
C PRO A 72 -24.80 17.87 5.47
N GLN A 73 -24.86 17.14 4.36
CA GLN A 73 -23.66 16.67 3.65
C GLN A 73 -23.09 17.78 2.74
N ASP A 74 -23.98 18.53 2.07
CA ASP A 74 -23.62 19.71 1.27
C ASP A 74 -24.06 21.02 1.94
N PRO A 75 -23.31 22.14 1.79
CA PRO A 75 -23.70 23.45 2.31
C PRO A 75 -25.06 23.97 1.81
N ASP A 76 -25.47 23.54 0.61
CA ASP A 76 -26.73 23.93 -0.02
C ASP A 76 -27.92 23.01 0.31
N GLU A 77 -27.70 21.92 1.08
CA GLU A 77 -28.78 20.98 1.42
C GLU A 77 -29.69 21.54 2.54
N PRO A 78 -31.03 21.58 2.36
CA PRO A 78 -31.94 22.07 3.39
C PRO A 78 -31.97 21.16 4.62
N GLN A 79 -31.75 21.74 5.81
CA GLN A 79 -31.70 21.01 7.08
C GLN A 79 -32.99 20.21 7.35
N LYS A 80 -32.86 18.86 7.34
CA LYS A 80 -33.97 17.90 7.43
C LYS A 80 -34.55 17.71 8.85
N ILE A 81 -33.85 18.18 9.89
CA ILE A 81 -34.27 18.07 11.30
C ILE A 81 -34.45 19.47 11.90
N LEU A 82 -35.62 19.73 12.49
CA LEU A 82 -35.92 20.98 13.20
C LEU A 82 -35.01 21.17 14.42
N GLU A 83 -34.50 22.39 14.60
CA GLU A 83 -33.62 22.71 15.74
C GLU A 83 -34.30 22.52 17.10
N SER A 84 -35.63 22.68 17.18
CA SER A 84 -36.39 22.35 18.39
C SER A 84 -36.30 20.87 18.75
N ASP A 85 -36.29 19.98 17.75
CA ASP A 85 -36.22 18.54 17.97
C ASP A 85 -34.78 18.12 18.29
N LYS A 86 -33.78 18.76 17.65
CA LYS A 86 -32.36 18.61 18.03
C LYS A 86 -32.12 19.01 19.50
N SER A 87 -32.62 20.16 19.93
CA SER A 87 -32.51 20.63 21.32
C SER A 87 -33.11 19.61 22.30
N LEU A 88 -34.33 19.13 22.05
CA LEU A 88 -35.00 18.15 22.90
C LEU A 88 -34.26 16.81 22.95
N VAL A 89 -33.67 16.36 21.84
CA VAL A 89 -32.82 15.17 21.84
C VAL A 89 -31.57 15.39 22.70
N ARG A 90 -30.86 16.52 22.52
CA ARG A 90 -29.66 16.87 23.31
C ARG A 90 -29.95 16.92 24.82
N ASP A 91 -31.03 17.58 25.23
CA ASP A 91 -31.39 17.72 26.65
C ASP A 91 -31.73 16.38 27.34
N HIS A 92 -32.22 15.39 26.58
CA HIS A 92 -32.74 14.15 27.14
C HIS A 92 -31.84 12.91 26.93
N ILE A 93 -31.07 12.84 25.84
CA ILE A 93 -30.27 11.67 25.48
C ILE A 93 -29.21 11.33 26.56
N LEU A 94 -28.61 12.34 27.18
CA LEU A 94 -27.61 12.19 28.26
C LEU A 94 -28.19 11.54 29.53
N VAL A 95 -29.46 11.82 29.84
CA VAL A 95 -30.14 11.24 31.01
C VAL A 95 -30.50 9.77 30.74
N PHE A 96 -30.95 9.46 29.53
CA PHE A 96 -31.47 8.15 29.18
C PHE A 96 -30.38 7.10 28.91
N VAL A 97 -29.24 7.47 28.34
CA VAL A 97 -28.13 6.52 28.08
C VAL A 97 -27.64 5.81 29.35
N ALA A 98 -27.70 6.50 30.50
CA ALA A 98 -27.33 5.95 31.81
C ALA A 98 -28.36 4.94 32.36
N GLN A 99 -29.62 5.02 31.94
CA GLN A 99 -30.74 4.27 32.50
C GLN A 99 -31.17 3.08 31.62
N LEU A 100 -30.81 3.07 30.35
CA LEU A 100 -31.21 2.03 29.39
C LEU A 100 -30.40 0.73 29.54
N PRO A 101 -30.98 -0.44 29.19
CA PRO A 101 -30.25 -1.71 29.08
C PRO A 101 -29.16 -1.67 28.00
N PRO A 102 -28.12 -2.52 28.08
CA PRO A 102 -26.99 -2.53 27.14
C PRO A 102 -27.40 -2.51 25.65
N LEU A 103 -28.32 -3.38 25.23
CA LEU A 103 -28.80 -3.48 23.85
C LEU A 103 -29.30 -2.14 23.25
N LEU A 104 -29.97 -1.33 24.07
CA LEU A 104 -30.48 -0.01 23.64
C LEU A 104 -29.44 1.09 23.86
N ARG A 105 -28.59 0.94 24.87
CA ARG A 105 -27.50 1.87 25.18
C ARG A 105 -26.49 1.95 24.04
N VAL A 106 -26.12 0.81 23.45
CA VAL A 106 -25.26 0.71 22.26
C VAL A 106 -25.75 1.66 21.16
N GLN A 107 -27.02 1.51 20.76
CA GLN A 107 -27.59 2.33 19.68
C GLN A 107 -27.67 3.82 20.03
N LEU A 108 -27.85 4.18 21.31
CA LEU A 108 -27.80 5.58 21.76
C LEU A 108 -26.38 6.11 21.92
N GLY A 109 -25.38 5.26 22.15
CA GLY A 109 -23.96 5.59 22.09
C GLY A 109 -23.56 6.08 20.71
N GLU A 110 -24.01 5.36 19.67
CA GLU A 110 -23.85 5.77 18.28
C GLU A 110 -24.50 7.12 17.98
N CYS A 111 -25.75 7.34 18.42
CA CYS A 111 -26.39 8.65 18.28
C CYS A 111 -25.59 9.75 18.99
N LEU A 112 -25.15 9.49 20.23
CA LEU A 112 -24.32 10.43 20.99
C LEU A 112 -23.01 10.74 20.26
N LYS A 113 -22.37 9.75 19.63
CA LYS A 113 -21.18 9.96 18.81
C LYS A 113 -21.46 10.92 17.66
N THR A 114 -22.48 10.68 16.82
CA THR A 114 -22.85 11.59 15.73
C THR A 114 -23.08 13.02 16.25
N ILE A 115 -23.88 13.16 17.31
CA ILE A 115 -24.26 14.47 17.87
C ILE A 115 -23.04 15.19 18.45
N ILE A 116 -22.17 14.50 19.19
CA ILE A 116 -20.95 15.09 19.78
C ILE A 116 -19.94 15.46 18.68
N HIS A 117 -19.84 14.67 17.62
CA HIS A 117 -18.97 14.96 16.47
C HIS A 117 -19.43 16.22 15.73
N ALA A 118 -20.74 16.42 15.53
CA ALA A 118 -21.29 17.60 14.85
C ALA A 118 -21.38 18.86 15.75
N ASP A 119 -21.83 18.73 17.01
CA ASP A 119 -22.35 19.87 17.78
C ASP A 119 -21.38 20.41 18.86
N TYR A 120 -20.37 19.65 19.30
CA TYR A 120 -19.46 20.05 20.39
C TYR A 120 -18.11 20.60 19.87
N PRO A 121 -17.54 21.70 20.41
CA PRO A 121 -18.02 22.48 21.56
C PRO A 121 -18.98 23.63 21.24
N GLU A 122 -19.11 24.07 19.99
CA GLU A 122 -19.73 25.35 19.63
C GLU A 122 -21.24 25.36 19.84
N GLN A 123 -21.95 24.34 19.36
CA GLN A 123 -23.42 24.27 19.42
C GLN A 123 -23.91 23.63 20.72
N TRP A 124 -23.09 22.81 21.40
CA TRP A 124 -23.42 22.12 22.65
C TRP A 124 -22.41 22.38 23.80
N PRO A 125 -22.16 23.65 24.19
CA PRO A 125 -21.10 24.00 25.15
C PRO A 125 -21.31 23.43 26.57
N HIS A 126 -22.56 23.19 26.97
CA HIS A 126 -22.92 22.70 28.31
C HIS A 126 -22.69 21.20 28.52
N LEU A 127 -22.29 20.45 27.50
CA LEU A 127 -22.03 19.00 27.60
C LEU A 127 -20.97 18.67 28.66
N LEU A 128 -19.86 19.42 28.67
CA LEU A 128 -18.79 19.23 29.65
C LEU A 128 -19.25 19.58 31.08
N ASP A 129 -20.11 20.60 31.23
CA ASP A 129 -20.73 20.92 32.51
C ASP A 129 -21.60 19.77 33.03
N TRP A 130 -22.41 19.16 32.17
CA TRP A 130 -23.21 17.99 32.54
C TRP A 130 -22.34 16.80 32.97
N VAL A 131 -21.24 16.51 32.26
CA VAL A 131 -20.30 15.44 32.62
C VAL A 131 -19.71 15.67 34.03
N LYS A 132 -19.24 16.88 34.34
CA LYS A 132 -18.65 17.21 35.65
C LYS A 132 -19.62 16.99 36.81
N HIS A 133 -20.87 17.47 36.68
CA HIS A 133 -21.88 17.27 37.72
C HIS A 133 -22.25 15.79 37.86
N SER A 134 -22.41 15.07 36.74
CA SER A 134 -22.76 13.64 36.74
C SER A 134 -21.66 12.73 37.31
N LEU A 135 -20.38 13.13 37.22
CA LEU A 135 -19.27 12.47 37.93
C LEU A 135 -19.33 12.64 39.46
N GLN A 136 -20.04 13.66 39.97
CA GLN A 136 -20.20 13.94 41.40
C GLN A 136 -21.50 13.33 41.97
N ASP A 137 -22.61 13.43 41.23
CA ASP A 137 -23.96 13.03 41.65
C ASP A 137 -24.29 11.54 41.41
N GLN A 138 -23.30 10.65 41.62
CA GLN A 138 -23.42 9.18 41.58
C GLN A 138 -23.81 8.54 40.22
N GLN A 139 -24.10 9.31 39.17
CA GLN A 139 -24.34 8.82 37.79
C GLN A 139 -23.03 8.48 37.04
N ILE A 140 -22.09 7.85 37.74
CA ILE A 140 -20.69 7.69 37.32
C ILE A 140 -20.59 6.95 35.97
N TYR A 141 -21.35 5.87 35.77
CA TYR A 141 -21.28 5.09 34.53
C TYR A 141 -21.69 5.91 33.29
N GLY A 142 -22.82 6.63 33.36
CA GLY A 142 -23.29 7.47 32.25
C GLY A 142 -22.33 8.62 31.94
N ALA A 143 -21.77 9.24 32.99
CA ALA A 143 -20.78 10.29 32.83
C ALA A 143 -19.48 9.79 32.18
N LEU A 144 -18.97 8.61 32.58
CA LEU A 144 -17.80 7.98 31.97
C LEU A 144 -18.07 7.55 30.51
N PHE A 145 -19.26 7.05 30.22
CA PHE A 145 -19.65 6.64 28.86
C PHE A 145 -19.63 7.84 27.90
N VAL A 146 -20.31 8.94 28.27
CA VAL A 146 -20.30 10.20 27.49
C VAL A 146 -18.90 10.78 27.39
N LEU A 147 -18.12 10.76 28.48
CA LEU A 147 -16.74 11.27 28.48
C LEU A 147 -15.78 10.44 27.61
N ARG A 148 -15.99 9.12 27.47
CA ARG A 148 -15.24 8.29 26.52
C ARG A 148 -15.53 8.70 25.08
N ILE A 149 -16.80 8.91 24.71
CA ILE A 149 -17.16 9.39 23.36
C ILE A 149 -16.53 10.77 23.11
N LEU A 150 -16.65 11.67 24.09
CA LEU A 150 -16.09 13.03 24.00
C LEU A 150 -14.56 13.04 23.87
N ALA A 151 -13.85 12.16 24.58
CA ALA A 151 -12.41 12.01 24.46
C ALA A 151 -12.01 11.34 23.13
N ARG A 152 -12.79 10.37 22.63
CA ARG A 152 -12.56 9.67 21.35
C ARG A 152 -12.65 10.61 20.15
N LYS A 153 -13.58 11.59 20.16
CA LYS A 153 -13.73 12.60 19.09
C LYS A 153 -12.41 13.26 18.67
N TYR A 154 -11.51 13.46 19.64
CA TYR A 154 -10.25 14.14 19.44
C TYR A 154 -9.03 13.22 19.45
N GLU A 155 -9.23 11.90 19.52
CA GLU A 155 -8.14 10.91 19.66
C GLU A 155 -7.11 11.05 18.52
N PHE A 156 -7.60 11.25 17.28
CA PHE A 156 -6.83 11.37 16.03
C PHE A 156 -6.89 12.77 15.37
N LYS A 157 -7.21 13.83 16.13
CA LYS A 157 -7.23 15.22 15.62
C LYS A 157 -5.85 15.87 15.77
N SER A 158 -5.48 16.81 14.89
CA SER A 158 -4.21 17.56 14.98
C SER A 158 -4.21 18.57 16.12
N ASP A 159 -3.04 19.01 16.56
CA ASP A 159 -2.85 19.81 17.78
C ASP A 159 -3.73 21.07 17.86
N GLU A 160 -3.96 21.76 16.75
CA GLU A 160 -4.87 22.92 16.68
C GLU A 160 -6.31 22.53 17.08
N GLU A 161 -6.81 21.44 16.52
CA GLU A 161 -8.15 20.89 16.76
C GLU A 161 -8.25 20.14 18.10
N ARG A 162 -7.13 19.73 18.69
CA ARG A 162 -7.06 19.14 20.05
C ARG A 162 -7.26 20.16 21.16
N THR A 163 -7.29 21.47 20.87
CA THR A 163 -7.49 22.53 21.87
C THR A 163 -8.62 22.25 22.90
N PRO A 164 -9.81 21.72 22.53
CA PRO A 164 -10.86 21.38 23.50
C PRO A 164 -10.48 20.24 24.46
N VAL A 165 -9.58 19.32 24.07
CA VAL A 165 -9.13 18.18 24.91
C VAL A 165 -8.45 18.68 26.17
N TYR A 166 -7.60 19.70 26.09
CA TYR A 166 -6.92 20.23 27.28
C TYR A 166 -7.94 20.71 28.33
N ARG A 167 -9.02 21.38 27.89
CA ARG A 167 -10.11 21.79 28.77
C ARG A 167 -10.89 20.60 29.34
N ILE A 168 -11.19 19.60 28.51
CA ILE A 168 -11.86 18.36 28.98
C ILE A 168 -11.01 17.67 30.06
N VAL A 169 -9.71 17.54 29.83
CA VAL A 169 -8.76 16.94 30.78
C VAL A 169 -8.69 17.75 32.06
N ASP A 170 -8.40 19.06 31.97
CA ASP A 170 -8.24 19.96 33.11
C ASP A 170 -9.45 19.90 34.06
N GLU A 171 -10.65 19.92 33.50
CA GLU A 171 -11.89 19.94 34.27
C GLU A 171 -12.37 18.56 34.77
N THR A 172 -11.95 17.44 34.17
CA THR A 172 -12.45 16.09 34.52
C THR A 172 -11.45 15.17 35.22
N PHE A 173 -10.16 15.19 34.84
CA PHE A 173 -9.16 14.25 35.34
C PHE A 173 -8.97 14.24 36.86
N PRO A 174 -9.04 15.37 37.59
CA PRO A 174 -9.00 15.35 39.06
C PRO A 174 -10.14 14.53 39.69
N SER A 175 -11.33 14.58 39.08
CA SER A 175 -12.49 13.77 39.51
C SER A 175 -12.31 12.30 39.13
N LEU A 176 -11.85 12.03 37.91
CA LEU A 176 -11.56 10.66 37.45
C LEU A 176 -10.51 9.96 38.32
N LEU A 177 -9.44 10.67 38.69
CA LEU A 177 -8.37 10.14 39.55
C LEU A 177 -8.91 9.76 40.94
N ASN A 178 -9.80 10.58 41.52
CA ASN A 178 -10.46 10.29 42.80
C ASN A 178 -11.41 9.08 42.69
N ILE A 179 -12.20 8.98 41.61
CA ILE A 179 -13.08 7.84 41.35
C ILE A 179 -12.24 6.57 41.17
N PHE A 180 -11.22 6.59 40.32
CA PHE A 180 -10.33 5.45 40.07
C PHE A 180 -9.67 4.97 41.37
N ASN A 181 -9.14 5.89 42.18
CA ASN A 181 -8.57 5.57 43.49
C ASN A 181 -9.59 4.87 44.42
N ARG A 182 -10.84 5.33 44.47
CA ARG A 182 -11.90 4.66 45.27
C ARG A 182 -12.22 3.26 44.76
N LEU A 183 -12.37 3.10 43.43
CA LEU A 183 -12.71 1.82 42.79
C LEU A 183 -11.61 0.77 43.01
N VAL A 184 -10.34 1.17 42.91
CA VAL A 184 -9.18 0.29 43.12
C VAL A 184 -9.13 -0.27 44.54
N HIS A 185 -9.48 0.52 45.56
CA HIS A 185 -9.43 0.09 46.96
C HIS A 185 -10.62 -0.78 47.42
N ILE A 186 -11.56 -1.12 46.53
CA ILE A 186 -12.64 -2.07 46.84
C ILE A 186 -12.04 -3.49 46.95
N ALA A 187 -12.20 -4.14 48.11
CA ALA A 187 -11.61 -5.44 48.40
C ALA A 187 -12.14 -6.56 47.49
N ASN A 188 -13.47 -6.73 47.42
CA ASN A 188 -14.18 -7.69 46.57
C ASN A 188 -15.04 -6.93 45.54
N PRO A 189 -14.45 -6.45 44.43
CA PRO A 189 -15.15 -5.61 43.47
C PRO A 189 -15.98 -6.46 42.49
N PRO A 190 -17.26 -6.11 42.24
CA PRO A 190 -18.06 -6.75 41.20
C PRO A 190 -17.53 -6.42 39.80
N LEU A 191 -17.99 -7.16 38.79
CA LEU A 191 -17.56 -6.97 37.39
C LEU A 191 -17.81 -5.56 36.87
N GLU A 192 -18.89 -4.91 37.31
CA GLU A 192 -19.23 -3.51 37.01
C GLU A 192 -18.09 -2.53 37.37
N VAL A 193 -17.34 -2.79 38.45
CA VAL A 193 -16.18 -1.97 38.83
C VAL A 193 -15.05 -2.11 37.81
N ALA A 194 -14.86 -3.31 37.22
CA ALA A 194 -13.90 -3.50 36.14
C ALA A 194 -14.31 -2.69 34.90
N ASP A 195 -15.61 -2.65 34.56
CA ASP A 195 -16.10 -1.85 33.44
C ASP A 195 -15.95 -0.34 33.65
N LEU A 196 -16.17 0.16 34.87
CA LEU A 196 -15.89 1.56 35.22
C LEU A 196 -14.40 1.89 35.11
N ILE A 197 -13.51 1.03 35.63
CA ILE A 197 -12.07 1.22 35.52
C ILE A 197 -11.62 1.14 34.05
N LYS A 198 -12.16 0.20 33.26
CA LYS A 198 -11.92 0.06 31.82
C LYS A 198 -12.27 1.34 31.07
N LEU A 199 -13.43 1.96 31.36
CA LEU A 199 -13.81 3.25 30.78
C LEU A 199 -12.82 4.36 31.17
N ILE A 200 -12.41 4.45 32.43
CA ILE A 200 -11.41 5.42 32.89
C ILE A 200 -10.07 5.24 32.16
N CYS A 201 -9.60 4.00 31.99
CA CYS A 201 -8.40 3.70 31.22
C CYS A 201 -8.55 4.11 29.74
N LYS A 202 -9.68 3.79 29.09
CA LYS A 202 -9.96 4.21 27.70
C LYS A 202 -10.04 5.74 27.54
N ILE A 203 -10.60 6.47 28.52
CA ILE A 203 -10.62 7.94 28.51
C ILE A 203 -9.18 8.48 28.59
N PHE A 204 -8.39 7.98 29.55
CA PHE A 204 -6.99 8.38 29.73
C PHE A 204 -6.19 8.15 28.44
N TRP A 205 -6.36 6.98 27.81
CA TRP A 205 -5.74 6.62 26.54
C TRP A 205 -6.00 7.64 25.43
N SER A 206 -7.27 7.95 25.13
CA SER A 206 -7.61 8.91 24.06
C SER A 206 -7.04 10.29 24.29
N SER A 207 -7.07 10.76 25.55
CA SER A 207 -6.51 12.05 25.91
C SER A 207 -5.00 12.12 25.67
N ILE A 208 -4.27 10.99 25.76
CA ILE A 208 -2.81 10.93 25.55
C ILE A 208 -2.37 10.35 24.20
N TYR A 209 -3.29 10.06 23.26
CA TYR A 209 -2.96 9.22 22.09
C TYR A 209 -1.84 9.80 21.20
N LEU A 210 -1.94 11.09 20.84
CA LEU A 210 -0.91 11.81 20.06
C LEU A 210 0.05 12.62 20.95
N GLU A 211 -0.49 13.37 21.92
CA GLU A 211 0.27 14.29 22.78
C GLU A 211 -0.19 14.17 24.25
N ILE A 212 0.67 14.54 25.20
CA ILE A 212 0.36 14.56 26.63
C ILE A 212 -0.34 15.88 27.01
N PRO A 213 -1.57 15.85 27.56
CA PRO A 213 -2.24 17.04 28.06
C PRO A 213 -1.44 17.77 29.15
N LYS A 214 -1.45 19.10 29.11
CA LYS A 214 -0.59 19.95 29.96
C LYS A 214 -0.70 19.68 31.46
N GLN A 215 -1.87 19.27 31.95
CA GLN A 215 -2.11 18.87 33.34
C GLN A 215 -1.23 17.69 33.80
N LEU A 216 -0.88 16.77 32.90
CA LEU A 216 -0.07 15.59 33.19
C LEU A 216 1.45 15.90 33.24
N PHE A 217 1.88 17.12 32.92
CA PHE A 217 3.25 17.56 33.22
C PHE A 217 3.46 17.85 34.71
N ASP A 218 2.41 18.07 35.52
CA ASP A 218 2.54 18.17 36.98
C ASP A 218 2.95 16.79 37.54
N PRO A 219 4.16 16.66 38.14
CA PRO A 219 4.64 15.39 38.65
C PRO A 219 3.73 14.78 39.73
N ASN A 220 2.97 15.58 40.47
CA ASN A 220 2.06 15.11 41.51
C ASN A 220 0.80 14.46 40.91
N VAL A 221 0.21 15.11 39.91
CA VAL A 221 -0.97 14.60 39.19
C VAL A 221 -0.58 13.31 38.46
N PHE A 222 0.54 13.33 37.73
CA PHE A 222 1.03 12.17 37.00
C PHE A 222 1.40 10.99 37.91
N ASN A 223 2.06 11.25 39.06
CA ASN A 223 2.34 10.21 40.07
C ASN A 223 1.06 9.56 40.60
N GLY A 224 -0.01 10.32 40.79
CA GLY A 224 -1.31 9.78 41.19
C GLY A 224 -1.83 8.73 40.21
N TRP A 225 -1.81 9.03 38.91
CA TRP A 225 -2.22 8.08 37.86
C TRP A 225 -1.29 6.86 37.79
N MET A 226 0.03 7.08 37.81
CA MET A 226 1.00 5.98 37.73
C MET A 226 0.88 5.00 38.90
N LEU A 227 0.64 5.47 40.12
CA LEU A 227 0.45 4.59 41.29
C LEU A 227 -0.80 3.71 41.15
N LEU A 228 -1.89 4.21 40.56
CA LEU A 228 -3.10 3.42 40.33
C LEU A 228 -2.90 2.38 39.22
N PHE A 229 -2.23 2.73 38.12
CA PHE A 229 -1.90 1.77 37.07
C PHE A 229 -0.96 0.65 37.58
N LEU A 230 0.07 0.99 38.36
CA LEU A 230 0.94 0.00 39.00
C LEU A 230 0.15 -0.90 39.96
N ASN A 231 -0.74 -0.35 40.79
CA ASN A 231 -1.59 -1.15 41.67
C ASN A 231 -2.50 -2.11 40.89
N ILE A 232 -3.07 -1.68 39.76
CA ILE A 232 -3.84 -2.55 38.86
C ILE A 232 -2.98 -3.67 38.27
N LEU A 233 -1.70 -3.44 37.96
CA LEU A 233 -0.79 -4.50 37.51
C LEU A 233 -0.47 -5.49 38.63
N GLU A 234 -0.14 -5.02 39.83
CA GLU A 234 0.20 -5.84 41.00
C GLU A 234 -1.00 -6.64 41.54
N ARG A 235 -2.22 -6.10 41.43
CA ARG A 235 -3.45 -6.74 41.91
C ARG A 235 -3.69 -8.08 41.21
N SER A 236 -3.90 -9.15 41.99
CA SER A 236 -4.37 -10.43 41.47
C SER A 236 -5.76 -10.29 40.85
N VAL A 237 -5.96 -10.89 39.69
CA VAL A 237 -7.29 -11.01 39.09
C VAL A 237 -8.15 -11.89 40.02
N PRO A 238 -9.41 -11.51 40.33
CA PRO A 238 -10.32 -12.39 41.07
C PRO A 238 -10.48 -13.76 40.37
N LEU A 239 -10.92 -14.78 41.09
CA LEU A 239 -11.25 -16.10 40.50
C LEU A 239 -12.77 -16.38 40.52
N GLU A 240 -13.52 -15.70 41.38
CA GLU A 240 -14.97 -15.87 41.50
C GLU A 240 -15.68 -15.29 40.28
N GLY A 241 -16.53 -16.09 39.63
CA GLY A 241 -17.28 -15.71 38.43
C GLY A 241 -16.49 -15.70 37.13
N GLN A 242 -15.22 -16.14 37.13
CA GLN A 242 -14.42 -16.25 35.91
C GLN A 242 -14.89 -17.44 35.03
N PRO A 243 -15.05 -17.27 33.71
CA PRO A 243 -15.38 -18.38 32.81
C PRO A 243 -14.35 -19.52 32.85
N ALA A 244 -14.83 -20.76 32.74
CA ALA A 244 -14.00 -21.97 32.68
C ALA A 244 -13.28 -22.11 31.33
N ASP A 245 -13.97 -21.71 30.26
CA ASP A 245 -13.48 -21.63 28.88
C ASP A 245 -12.43 -20.52 28.73
N PRO A 246 -11.22 -20.81 28.18
CA PRO A 246 -10.21 -19.82 27.85
C PRO A 246 -10.69 -18.66 26.96
N GLU A 247 -11.55 -18.89 25.96
CA GLU A 247 -11.95 -17.83 25.03
C GLU A 247 -12.86 -16.80 25.71
N LEU A 248 -13.91 -17.28 26.39
CA LEU A 248 -14.73 -16.45 27.26
C LEU A 248 -13.94 -15.81 28.43
N ARG A 249 -12.79 -16.38 28.79
CA ARG A 249 -11.90 -15.82 29.82
C ARG A 249 -11.06 -14.65 29.29
N LYS A 250 -10.68 -14.62 28.01
CA LYS A 250 -10.01 -13.46 27.37
C LYS A 250 -10.88 -12.20 27.45
N SER A 251 -12.19 -12.33 27.24
CA SER A 251 -13.12 -11.19 27.22
C SER A 251 -13.52 -10.65 28.59
N TRP A 252 -13.09 -11.29 29.69
CA TRP A 252 -13.49 -10.92 31.05
C TRP A 252 -12.97 -9.54 31.48
N GLY A 253 -13.83 -8.76 32.15
CA GLY A 253 -13.61 -7.34 32.44
C GLY A 253 -12.28 -7.01 33.14
N TRP A 254 -11.84 -7.83 34.11
CA TRP A 254 -10.55 -7.61 34.79
C TRP A 254 -9.32 -7.84 33.90
N TRP A 255 -9.40 -8.76 32.94
CA TRP A 255 -8.35 -8.92 31.93
C TRP A 255 -8.38 -7.78 30.92
N LYS A 256 -9.56 -7.30 30.51
CA LYS A 256 -9.69 -6.07 29.71
C LYS A 256 -9.06 -4.86 30.43
N VAL A 257 -9.25 -4.70 31.75
CA VAL A 257 -8.60 -3.65 32.56
C VAL A 257 -7.07 -3.76 32.55
N LYS A 258 -6.51 -4.96 32.78
CA LYS A 258 -5.05 -5.16 32.71
C LYS A 258 -4.51 -4.90 31.29
N LYS A 259 -5.19 -5.36 30.23
CA LYS A 259 -4.83 -5.07 28.83
C LYS A 259 -4.68 -3.58 28.61
N TRP A 260 -5.73 -2.80 28.91
CA TRP A 260 -5.72 -1.35 28.73
C TRP A 260 -4.67 -0.64 29.59
N THR A 261 -4.40 -1.14 30.80
CA THR A 261 -3.34 -0.60 31.67
C THR A 261 -1.95 -0.81 31.07
N VAL A 262 -1.62 -2.02 30.60
CA VAL A 262 -0.35 -2.30 29.93
C VAL A 262 -0.24 -1.48 28.63
N HIS A 263 -1.32 -1.37 27.85
CA HIS A 263 -1.34 -0.58 26.62
C HIS A 263 -0.96 0.90 26.84
N ILE A 264 -1.54 1.54 27.86
CA ILE A 264 -1.21 2.91 28.27
C ILE A 264 0.27 3.02 28.70
N LEU A 265 0.75 2.09 29.51
CA LEU A 265 2.13 2.11 30.02
C LEU A 265 3.17 1.85 28.91
N ASN A 266 2.83 1.04 27.90
CA ASN A 266 3.62 0.84 26.70
C ASN A 266 3.73 2.14 25.90
N ARG A 267 2.61 2.80 25.56
CA ARG A 267 2.60 4.06 24.80
C ARG A 267 3.33 5.20 25.52
N LEU A 268 3.16 5.28 26.85
CA LEU A 268 3.94 6.19 27.71
C LEU A 268 5.44 5.90 27.70
N TYR A 269 5.87 4.67 27.42
CA TYR A 269 7.28 4.29 27.37
C TYR A 269 7.91 4.42 25.99
N THR A 270 7.19 4.06 24.92
CA THR A 270 7.69 4.05 23.54
C THR A 270 7.61 5.43 22.89
N ARG A 271 6.44 6.11 22.95
CA ARG A 271 6.26 7.44 22.34
C ARG A 271 6.80 8.54 23.25
N PHE A 272 6.25 8.68 24.45
CA PHE A 272 6.54 9.81 25.35
C PHE A 272 7.71 9.60 26.31
N GLY A 273 8.13 8.34 26.47
CA GLY A 273 9.20 7.93 27.36
C GLY A 273 10.55 7.78 26.66
N ASP A 274 10.64 8.01 25.35
CA ASP A 274 11.91 8.05 24.64
C ASP A 274 12.50 9.46 24.58
N LEU A 275 13.81 9.59 24.75
CA LEU A 275 14.50 10.88 24.74
C LEU A 275 14.95 11.31 23.34
N LYS A 276 14.85 10.41 22.35
CA LYS A 276 15.06 10.71 20.92
C LYS A 276 13.83 11.38 20.32
N LEU A 277 12.65 10.77 20.51
CA LEU A 277 11.38 11.14 19.89
C LEU A 277 10.66 12.33 20.55
N GLN A 278 11.35 13.19 21.32
CA GLN A 278 10.71 14.21 22.15
C GLN A 278 11.30 15.59 21.97
N ASN A 279 10.43 16.53 21.60
CA ASN A 279 10.68 17.96 21.50
C ASN A 279 11.29 18.52 22.80
N PRO A 280 12.05 19.65 22.72
CA PRO A 280 12.76 20.20 23.88
C PRO A 280 11.91 20.43 25.13
N GLU A 281 10.63 20.79 24.95
CA GLU A 281 9.67 21.02 26.03
C GLU A 281 9.27 19.72 26.75
N ASN A 282 9.01 18.65 26.00
CA ASN A 282 8.56 17.36 26.53
C ASN A 282 9.71 16.49 27.07
N ARG A 283 10.95 16.81 26.73
CA ARG A 283 12.15 16.09 27.17
C ARG A 283 12.28 16.00 28.70
N ALA A 284 11.82 17.02 29.44
CA ALA A 284 11.81 17.01 30.90
C ALA A 284 10.86 15.94 31.48
N PHE A 285 9.70 15.74 30.86
CA PHE A 285 8.76 14.69 31.21
C PHE A 285 9.35 13.30 30.93
N ALA A 286 9.93 13.09 29.75
CA ALA A 286 10.55 11.81 29.38
C ALA A 286 11.66 11.38 30.38
N GLN A 287 12.51 12.32 30.81
CA GLN A 287 13.52 12.06 31.84
C GLN A 287 12.90 11.67 33.20
N MET A 288 11.85 12.38 33.61
CA MET A 288 11.11 12.12 34.85
C MET A 288 10.44 10.73 34.81
N PHE A 289 9.82 10.38 33.69
CA PHE A 289 9.18 9.10 33.46
C PHE A 289 10.17 7.92 33.51
N GLN A 290 11.26 7.99 32.74
CA GLN A 290 12.31 6.97 32.72
C GLN A 290 12.92 6.74 34.10
N LYS A 291 13.17 7.82 34.86
CA LYS A 291 13.83 7.74 36.17
C LYS A 291 12.93 7.16 37.26
N ASN A 292 11.63 7.49 37.26
CA ASN A 292 10.76 7.23 38.40
C ASN A 292 9.80 6.04 38.23
N TYR A 293 9.42 5.69 36.99
CA TYR A 293 8.39 4.68 36.73
C TYR A 293 8.84 3.53 35.84
N ALA A 294 9.67 3.75 34.82
CA ALA A 294 10.03 2.70 33.86
C ALA A 294 10.57 1.42 34.54
N GLY A 295 11.48 1.54 35.50
CA GLY A 295 11.98 0.39 36.27
C GLY A 295 10.93 -0.33 37.12
N LYS A 296 9.88 0.37 37.60
CA LYS A 296 8.78 -0.22 38.37
C LYS A 296 7.78 -0.94 37.47
N ILE A 297 7.49 -0.37 36.29
CA ILE A 297 6.65 -0.98 35.25
C ILE A 297 7.32 -2.29 34.80
N LEU A 298 8.62 -2.25 34.53
CA LEU A 298 9.43 -3.43 34.21
C LEU A 298 9.32 -4.52 35.28
N GLU A 299 9.43 -4.18 36.57
CA GLU A 299 9.26 -5.17 37.65
C GLU A 299 7.83 -5.75 37.70
N CYS A 300 6.80 -4.93 37.54
CA CYS A 300 5.41 -5.39 37.48
C CYS A 300 5.17 -6.35 36.30
N HIS A 301 5.71 -6.02 35.12
CA HIS A 301 5.66 -6.84 33.92
C HIS A 301 6.34 -8.20 34.11
N LEU A 302 7.55 -8.22 34.70
CA LEU A 302 8.25 -9.47 35.02
C LEU A 302 7.51 -10.32 36.07
N ASN A 303 6.86 -9.70 37.05
CA ASN A 303 6.05 -10.40 38.04
C ASN A 303 4.78 -11.00 37.43
N LEU A 304 4.17 -10.34 36.43
CA LEU A 304 3.04 -10.88 35.66
C LEU A 304 3.45 -12.08 34.79
N LEU A 305 4.58 -12.02 34.07
CA LEU A 305 5.07 -13.16 33.28
C LEU A 305 5.44 -14.38 34.14
N ASN A 306 5.87 -14.16 35.38
CA ASN A 306 6.12 -15.24 36.34
C ASN A 306 4.83 -16.03 36.72
N ILE A 307 3.64 -15.48 36.48
CA ILE A 307 2.37 -16.22 36.62
C ILE A 307 2.33 -17.39 35.62
N SER A 308 2.64 -17.12 34.34
CA SER A 308 2.72 -18.14 33.28
C SER A 308 3.71 -19.25 33.62
N ARG A 309 4.87 -18.89 34.18
CA ARG A 309 5.90 -19.84 34.66
C ARG A 309 5.40 -20.77 35.77
N THR A 310 4.41 -20.35 36.55
CA THR A 310 3.76 -21.15 37.60
C THR A 310 2.52 -21.92 37.13
N GLY A 311 2.21 -21.92 35.83
CA GLY A 311 1.01 -22.55 35.27
C GLY A 311 -0.28 -21.76 35.49
N GLY A 312 -0.18 -20.47 35.83
CA GLY A 312 -1.33 -19.57 35.91
C GLY A 312 -1.72 -19.02 34.54
N TYR A 313 -3.00 -18.66 34.39
CA TYR A 313 -3.54 -18.10 33.15
C TYR A 313 -3.15 -16.62 32.97
N LEU A 314 -2.62 -16.27 31.80
CA LEU A 314 -2.37 -14.90 31.34
C LEU A 314 -2.84 -14.79 29.88
N PRO A 315 -3.71 -13.82 29.50
CA PRO A 315 -4.19 -13.69 28.13
C PRO A 315 -3.07 -13.34 27.14
N ASP A 316 -3.14 -13.91 25.94
CA ASP A 316 -2.14 -13.78 24.88
C ASP A 316 -1.80 -12.32 24.57
N ARG A 317 -2.80 -11.46 24.33
CA ARG A 317 -2.60 -10.03 24.06
C ARG A 317 -1.93 -9.27 25.22
N VAL A 318 -2.10 -9.72 26.47
CA VAL A 318 -1.39 -9.13 27.63
C VAL A 318 0.07 -9.59 27.65
N THR A 319 0.33 -10.85 27.35
CA THR A 319 1.69 -11.40 27.18
C THR A 319 2.43 -10.67 26.06
N ASN A 320 1.85 -10.60 24.86
CA ASN A 320 2.37 -9.89 23.69
C ASN A 320 2.74 -8.42 24.01
N LEU A 321 1.82 -7.65 24.61
CA LEU A 321 2.11 -6.27 25.02
C LEU A 321 3.25 -6.17 26.06
N ILE A 322 3.30 -7.09 27.04
CA ILE A 322 4.41 -7.12 28.00
C ILE A 322 5.74 -7.41 27.29
N LEU A 323 5.77 -8.37 26.35
CA LEU A 323 6.98 -8.71 25.59
C LEU A 323 7.46 -7.53 24.74
N GLN A 324 6.56 -6.81 24.06
CA GLN A 324 6.89 -5.57 23.33
C GLN A 324 7.55 -4.51 24.24
N TYR A 325 7.11 -4.37 25.50
CA TYR A 325 7.76 -3.48 26.47
C TYR A 325 9.19 -3.94 26.79
N LEU A 326 9.40 -5.26 26.95
CA LEU A 326 10.70 -5.85 27.25
C LEU A 326 11.67 -5.72 26.07
N SER A 327 11.22 -5.93 24.83
CA SER A 327 12.00 -5.72 23.61
C SER A 327 12.51 -4.28 23.51
N ASN A 328 11.61 -3.30 23.65
CA ASN A 328 11.98 -1.89 23.68
C ASN A 328 12.90 -1.53 24.87
N SER A 329 12.87 -2.29 25.96
CA SER A 329 13.72 -2.08 27.14
C SER A 329 15.16 -2.56 26.97
N ILE A 330 15.44 -3.55 26.10
CA ILE A 330 16.79 -4.07 25.85
C ILE A 330 17.73 -2.99 25.30
N SER A 331 17.20 -2.14 24.40
CA SER A 331 17.94 -1.04 23.80
C SER A 331 18.43 -0.03 24.85
N LYS A 332 17.69 0.20 25.94
CA LYS A 332 18.04 1.20 26.99
C LYS A 332 18.91 0.58 28.08
N THR A 333 20.20 0.95 28.14
CA THR A 333 21.21 0.35 29.06
C THR A 333 20.79 0.35 30.53
N SER A 334 20.12 1.39 31.01
CA SER A 334 19.60 1.47 32.39
C SER A 334 18.54 0.41 32.70
N MET A 335 17.65 0.12 31.74
CA MET A 335 16.60 -0.90 31.88
C MET A 335 17.16 -2.31 31.68
N TYR A 336 18.08 -2.49 30.73
CA TYR A 336 18.80 -3.76 30.55
C TYR A 336 19.52 -4.21 31.84
N ASN A 337 20.17 -3.29 32.56
CA ASN A 337 20.82 -3.61 33.84
C ASN A 337 19.84 -4.06 34.94
N LEU A 338 18.57 -3.61 34.90
CA LEU A 338 17.51 -4.07 35.80
C LEU A 338 16.92 -5.42 35.37
N LEU A 339 16.90 -5.70 34.08
CA LEU A 339 16.43 -6.96 33.49
C LEU A 339 17.45 -8.11 33.68
N GLN A 340 18.75 -7.80 33.57
CA GLN A 340 19.86 -8.76 33.59
C GLN A 340 19.79 -9.82 34.70
N PRO A 341 19.44 -9.53 35.97
CA PRO A 341 19.39 -10.54 37.03
C PRO A 341 18.28 -11.58 36.87
N ARG A 342 17.23 -11.28 36.09
CA ARG A 342 16.13 -12.21 35.78
C ARG A 342 16.13 -12.67 34.32
N LEU A 343 17.07 -12.20 33.49
CA LEU A 343 17.11 -12.42 32.05
C LEU A 343 17.22 -13.90 31.68
N ASP A 344 18.09 -14.66 32.35
CA ASP A 344 18.26 -16.09 32.06
C ASP A 344 16.96 -16.88 32.36
N VAL A 345 16.26 -16.56 33.46
CA VAL A 345 14.96 -17.18 33.80
C VAL A 345 13.88 -16.79 32.78
N LEU A 346 13.82 -15.51 32.40
CA LEU A 346 12.89 -15.02 31.36
C LEU A 346 13.13 -15.75 30.03
N LEU A 347 14.39 -15.82 29.59
CA LEU A 347 14.77 -16.39 28.29
C LEU A 347 14.50 -17.90 28.21
N PHE A 348 14.81 -18.65 29.26
CA PHE A 348 14.75 -20.12 29.24
C PHE A 348 13.45 -20.71 29.81
N GLU A 349 12.79 -20.06 30.77
CA GLU A 349 11.59 -20.59 31.44
C GLU A 349 10.27 -19.91 31.00
N ILE A 350 10.33 -18.82 30.20
CA ILE A 350 9.14 -18.10 29.71
C ILE A 350 9.18 -17.93 28.19
N ILE A 351 10.18 -17.24 27.64
CA ILE A 351 10.29 -16.93 26.20
C ILE A 351 10.39 -18.21 25.36
N PHE A 352 11.35 -19.10 25.67
CA PHE A 352 11.52 -20.32 24.90
C PHE A 352 10.27 -21.25 24.92
N PRO A 353 9.59 -21.50 26.07
CA PRO A 353 8.31 -22.20 26.07
C PRO A 353 7.20 -21.56 25.22
N LEU A 354 7.12 -20.23 25.14
CA LEU A 354 6.15 -19.52 24.28
C LEU A 354 6.45 -19.69 22.78
N MET A 355 7.72 -19.90 22.41
CA MET A 355 8.11 -20.19 21.03
C MET A 355 7.80 -21.63 20.60
N CYS A 356 7.72 -22.58 21.53
CA CYS A 356 7.48 -23.99 21.23
C CYS A 356 6.06 -24.25 20.68
N PHE A 357 5.91 -25.31 19.88
CA PHE A 357 4.61 -25.87 19.51
C PHE A 357 3.82 -26.30 20.76
N ASN A 358 2.57 -25.84 20.88
CA ASN A 358 1.72 -25.93 22.06
C ASN A 358 0.44 -26.77 21.82
N ASP A 359 -0.42 -26.90 22.83
CA ASP A 359 -1.64 -27.73 22.74
C ASP A 359 -2.75 -27.13 21.87
N ASN A 360 -2.78 -25.80 21.68
CA ASN A 360 -3.71 -25.16 20.76
C ASN A 360 -3.25 -25.33 19.31
N ASP A 361 -1.94 -25.20 19.04
CA ASP A 361 -1.37 -25.52 17.72
C ASP A 361 -1.67 -26.98 17.33
N GLN A 362 -1.53 -27.93 18.27
CA GLN A 362 -1.81 -29.36 18.03
C GLN A 362 -3.27 -29.60 17.66
N LYS A 363 -4.21 -28.96 18.36
CA LYS A 363 -5.64 -29.07 18.03
C LYS A 363 -5.92 -28.50 16.65
N LEU A 364 -5.42 -27.31 16.36
CA LEU A 364 -5.66 -26.67 15.07
C LEU A 364 -5.06 -27.52 13.93
N TRP A 365 -3.85 -28.04 14.11
CA TRP A 365 -3.22 -28.97 13.17
C TRP A 365 -4.01 -30.27 12.94
N GLU A 366 -4.74 -30.79 13.93
CA GLU A 366 -5.53 -32.01 13.82
C GLU A 366 -6.98 -31.79 13.36
N GLU A 367 -7.61 -30.69 13.78
CA GLU A 367 -9.03 -30.37 13.57
C GLU A 367 -9.25 -29.51 12.31
N ASP A 368 -8.36 -28.55 12.02
CA ASP A 368 -8.42 -27.66 10.85
C ASP A 368 -7.02 -27.20 10.36
N PRO A 369 -6.35 -28.01 9.51
CA PRO A 369 -5.05 -27.67 8.95
C PRO A 369 -5.06 -26.42 8.05
N HIS A 370 -6.20 -26.02 7.50
CA HIS A 370 -6.31 -24.83 6.65
C HIS A 370 -6.26 -23.58 7.52
N GLU A 371 -7.03 -23.54 8.62
CA GLU A 371 -6.98 -22.45 9.59
C GLU A 371 -5.60 -22.36 10.30
N TYR A 372 -4.92 -23.51 10.53
CA TYR A 372 -3.53 -23.48 11.01
C TYR A 372 -2.58 -22.76 10.04
N VAL A 373 -2.70 -23.03 8.74
CA VAL A 373 -1.90 -22.35 7.71
C VAL A 373 -2.28 -20.88 7.64
N ARG A 374 -3.58 -20.55 7.52
CA ARG A 374 -4.07 -19.16 7.43
C ARG A 374 -3.55 -18.32 8.59
N LYS A 375 -3.77 -18.76 9.83
CA LYS A 375 -3.30 -18.10 11.05
C LYS A 375 -1.77 -18.02 11.16
N GLY A 376 -1.04 -18.95 10.51
CA GLY A 376 0.42 -19.02 10.54
C GLY A 376 1.13 -17.98 9.67
N TYR A 377 0.44 -17.40 8.68
CA TYR A 377 0.96 -16.37 7.78
C TYR A 377 0.10 -15.07 7.79
N ASP A 378 -0.91 -15.00 8.65
CA ASP A 378 -1.75 -13.81 8.88
C ASP A 378 -0.97 -12.76 9.71
N ILE A 379 -0.59 -11.66 9.05
CA ILE A 379 0.19 -10.55 9.61
C ILE A 379 -0.51 -9.89 10.83
N ILE A 380 -1.84 -9.92 10.88
CA ILE A 380 -2.63 -9.30 11.96
C ILE A 380 -2.59 -10.21 13.21
N GLU A 381 -2.78 -11.51 13.03
CA GLU A 381 -2.59 -12.50 14.10
C GLU A 381 -1.14 -12.46 14.64
N ASP A 382 -0.15 -12.31 13.76
CA ASP A 382 1.26 -12.21 14.14
C ASP A 382 1.57 -11.00 15.03
N LEU A 383 0.98 -9.83 14.75
CA LEU A 383 1.13 -8.63 15.60
C LEU A 383 0.66 -8.86 17.05
N TYR A 384 -0.33 -9.73 17.24
CA TYR A 384 -0.95 -10.02 18.54
C TYR A 384 -0.44 -11.32 19.20
N SER A 385 0.30 -12.13 18.44
CA SER A 385 0.88 -13.40 18.84
C SER A 385 1.92 -13.24 19.97
N PRO A 386 1.85 -14.07 21.04
CA PRO A 386 2.94 -14.20 22.02
C PRO A 386 4.16 -14.93 21.48
N ARG A 387 4.01 -15.78 20.46
CA ARG A 387 5.13 -16.52 19.81
C ARG A 387 6.01 -15.53 19.05
N THR A 388 5.39 -14.67 18.25
CA THR A 388 6.06 -13.69 17.39
C THR A 388 6.73 -12.61 18.24
N ALA A 389 6.02 -12.05 19.22
CA ALA A 389 6.62 -11.14 20.20
C ALA A 389 7.75 -11.79 21.05
N SER A 390 7.79 -13.13 21.18
CA SER A 390 8.91 -13.85 21.81
C SER A 390 10.11 -13.97 20.87
N MET A 391 9.88 -14.19 19.57
CA MET A 391 10.92 -14.15 18.53
C MET A 391 11.56 -12.76 18.46
N ASP A 392 10.75 -11.69 18.39
CA ASP A 392 11.22 -10.29 18.36
C ASP A 392 12.10 -9.95 19.57
N PHE A 393 11.70 -10.41 20.76
CA PHE A 393 12.47 -10.22 21.98
C PHE A 393 13.85 -10.90 21.90
N VAL A 394 13.92 -12.13 21.38
CA VAL A 394 15.18 -12.86 21.20
C VAL A 394 16.06 -12.18 20.15
N SER A 395 15.48 -11.78 19.02
CA SER A 395 16.20 -11.10 17.94
C SER A 395 16.74 -9.73 18.38
N GLU A 396 15.95 -8.90 19.07
CA GLU A 396 16.42 -7.61 19.60
C GLU A 396 17.47 -7.78 20.72
N LEU A 397 17.32 -8.80 21.59
CA LEU A 397 18.31 -9.15 22.61
C LEU A 397 19.66 -9.50 21.99
N VAL A 398 19.64 -10.32 20.94
CA VAL A 398 20.85 -10.72 20.20
C VAL A 398 21.42 -9.54 19.41
N ARG A 399 20.59 -8.74 18.75
CA ARG A 399 20.99 -7.58 17.94
C ARG A 399 21.70 -6.51 18.78
N LYS A 400 21.12 -6.10 19.91
CA LYS A 400 21.68 -5.01 20.75
C LYS A 400 22.62 -5.49 21.85
N ARG A 401 22.46 -6.71 22.37
CA ARG A 401 23.16 -7.23 23.57
C ARG A 401 23.78 -8.63 23.36
N GLY A 402 24.11 -8.99 22.12
CA GLY A 402 24.50 -10.35 21.75
C GLY A 402 25.79 -10.92 22.37
N LYS A 403 26.74 -10.09 22.83
CA LYS A 403 28.10 -10.54 23.22
C LYS A 403 28.13 -11.76 24.16
N ASP A 404 27.32 -11.75 25.21
CA ASP A 404 27.18 -12.87 26.16
C ASP A 404 25.88 -13.66 25.93
N ASN A 405 24.79 -12.96 25.59
CA ASN A 405 23.45 -13.56 25.53
C ASN A 405 23.29 -14.53 24.36
N LEU A 406 23.88 -14.25 23.19
CA LEU A 406 23.83 -15.17 22.04
C LEU A 406 24.50 -16.50 22.38
N GLN A 407 25.68 -16.46 23.04
CA GLN A 407 26.39 -17.67 23.43
C GLN A 407 25.59 -18.49 24.44
N LYS A 408 25.02 -17.86 25.48
CA LYS A 408 24.14 -18.53 26.44
C LYS A 408 22.94 -19.19 25.76
N PHE A 409 22.27 -18.47 24.87
CA PHE A 409 21.06 -18.96 24.19
C PHE A 409 21.38 -20.13 23.26
N ILE A 410 22.40 -20.01 22.41
CA ILE A 410 22.81 -21.10 21.52
C ILE A 410 23.30 -22.33 22.32
N GLN A 411 23.98 -22.16 23.45
CA GLN A 411 24.34 -23.29 24.33
C GLN A 411 23.11 -24.02 24.90
N PHE A 412 22.06 -23.28 25.27
CA PHE A 412 20.79 -23.84 25.72
C PHE A 412 20.07 -24.62 24.58
N ILE A 413 20.02 -24.04 23.37
CA ILE A 413 19.47 -24.70 22.17
C ILE A 413 20.24 -26.00 21.83
N VAL A 414 21.58 -25.98 21.84
CA VAL A 414 22.40 -27.18 21.67
C VAL A 414 22.15 -28.21 22.79
N GLY A 415 21.84 -27.76 24.01
CA GLY A 415 21.41 -28.61 25.12
C GLY A 415 20.02 -29.23 24.93
N ILE A 416 19.13 -28.63 24.13
CA ILE A 416 17.85 -29.23 23.71
C ILE A 416 18.11 -30.29 22.64
N PHE A 417 18.92 -29.99 21.63
CA PHE A 417 19.26 -30.94 20.57
C PHE A 417 19.93 -32.21 21.12
N LYS A 418 20.89 -32.10 22.03
CA LYS A 418 21.50 -33.28 22.69
C LYS A 418 20.47 -34.12 23.44
N ARG A 419 19.59 -33.50 24.22
CA ARG A 419 18.51 -34.22 24.93
C ARG A 419 17.55 -34.91 23.96
N TYR A 420 17.26 -34.30 22.82
CA TYR A 420 16.43 -34.90 21.78
C TYR A 420 17.11 -36.11 21.11
N ASP A 421 18.40 -36.01 20.82
CA ASP A 421 19.20 -37.09 20.22
C ASP A 421 19.40 -38.27 21.19
N GLU A 422 19.54 -37.99 22.49
CA GLU A 422 19.68 -38.99 23.58
C GLU A 422 18.34 -39.65 23.99
N SER A 423 17.19 -39.08 23.61
CA SER A 423 15.87 -39.56 24.07
C SER A 423 15.33 -40.74 23.23
N PRO A 424 14.72 -41.75 23.87
CA PRO A 424 13.97 -42.78 23.15
C PRO A 424 12.82 -42.18 22.33
N VAL A 425 12.48 -42.80 21.19
CA VAL A 425 11.46 -42.31 20.24
C VAL A 425 10.12 -42.00 20.92
N GLU A 426 9.69 -42.81 21.89
CA GLU A 426 8.44 -42.63 22.65
C GLU A 426 8.41 -41.38 23.55
N TYR A 427 9.58 -40.87 23.96
CA TYR A 427 9.73 -39.75 24.90
C TYR A 427 10.51 -38.58 24.29
N LYS A 428 10.68 -38.56 22.96
CA LYS A 428 11.38 -37.46 22.28
C LYS A 428 10.65 -36.14 22.49
N PRO A 429 11.34 -35.06 22.92
CA PRO A 429 10.72 -33.77 23.18
C PRO A 429 10.48 -32.99 21.88
N TYR A 430 9.62 -33.52 20.98
CA TYR A 430 9.36 -32.97 19.64
C TYR A 430 8.98 -31.48 19.66
N ARG A 431 8.11 -31.06 20.58
CA ARG A 431 7.73 -29.64 20.77
C ARG A 431 8.88 -28.70 21.16
N GLN A 432 9.85 -29.18 21.95
CA GLN A 432 11.05 -28.40 22.29
C GLN A 432 12.04 -28.37 21.14
N LYS A 433 12.11 -29.46 20.35
CA LYS A 433 12.90 -29.53 19.13
C LYS A 433 12.38 -28.52 18.09
N ASP A 434 11.06 -28.41 17.94
CA ASP A 434 10.40 -27.42 17.08
C ASP A 434 10.73 -25.98 17.50
N GLY A 435 10.47 -25.59 18.75
CA GLY A 435 10.79 -24.25 19.25
C GLY A 435 12.28 -23.91 19.17
N ALA A 436 13.16 -24.92 19.24
CA ALA A 436 14.60 -24.76 19.05
C ALA A 436 15.02 -24.56 17.58
N LEU A 437 14.29 -25.16 16.63
CA LEU A 437 14.45 -24.89 15.20
C LEU A 437 13.92 -23.48 14.85
N LEU A 438 12.74 -23.11 15.36
CA LEU A 438 12.18 -21.76 15.21
C LEU A 438 13.15 -20.69 15.72
N ALA A 439 13.75 -20.89 16.90
CA ALA A 439 14.73 -19.98 17.49
C ALA A 439 16.02 -19.83 16.65
N ILE A 440 16.44 -20.86 15.92
CA ILE A 440 17.60 -20.79 15.01
C ILE A 440 17.23 -20.10 13.69
N GLY A 441 16.02 -20.32 13.16
CA GLY A 441 15.53 -19.59 11.98
C GLY A 441 15.32 -18.10 12.28
N ALA A 442 14.72 -17.75 13.41
CA ALA A 442 14.53 -16.35 13.82
C ALA A 442 15.86 -15.57 14.01
N LEU A 443 16.96 -16.28 14.26
CA LEU A 443 18.31 -15.69 14.42
C LEU A 443 19.19 -15.80 13.16
N CYS A 444 18.59 -16.15 12.02
CA CYS A 444 19.27 -16.45 10.76
C CYS A 444 20.30 -15.39 10.35
N ASP A 445 19.88 -14.14 10.24
CA ASP A 445 20.74 -13.04 9.75
C ASP A 445 21.95 -12.83 10.65
N LYS A 446 21.76 -12.93 11.97
CA LYS A 446 22.87 -12.75 12.90
C LYS A 446 23.83 -13.94 12.90
N LEU A 447 23.31 -15.16 12.80
CA LEU A 447 24.13 -16.37 12.77
C LEU A 447 24.94 -16.48 11.46
N LYS A 448 24.37 -16.08 10.32
CA LYS A 448 25.08 -15.97 9.02
C LYS A 448 26.28 -15.00 9.05
N GLN A 449 26.26 -14.01 9.93
CA GLN A 449 27.29 -12.97 10.05
C GLN A 449 28.32 -13.22 11.16
N THR A 450 28.06 -14.11 12.13
CA THR A 450 28.83 -14.17 13.39
C THR A 450 29.69 -15.43 13.50
N GLU A 451 31.01 -15.29 13.54
CA GLU A 451 31.94 -16.39 13.84
C GLU A 451 31.96 -16.74 15.34
N PRO A 452 32.15 -18.02 15.73
CA PRO A 452 32.38 -19.20 14.88
C PRO A 452 31.08 -19.87 14.37
N TYR A 453 29.91 -19.30 14.65
CA TYR A 453 28.63 -19.94 14.34
C TYR A 453 28.44 -20.15 12.84
N LYS A 454 28.81 -19.14 12.03
CA LYS A 454 28.78 -19.18 10.56
C LYS A 454 29.44 -20.44 9.99
N ALA A 455 30.62 -20.80 10.48
CA ALA A 455 31.37 -21.99 10.03
C ALA A 455 30.71 -23.33 10.42
N GLU A 456 29.93 -23.38 11.49
CA GLU A 456 29.23 -24.60 11.95
C GLU A 456 27.77 -24.68 11.45
N LEU A 457 27.25 -23.66 10.74
CA LEU A 457 25.86 -23.62 10.25
C LEU A 457 25.52 -24.83 9.35
N GLU A 458 26.33 -25.11 8.35
CA GLU A 458 26.10 -26.24 7.42
C GLU A 458 26.04 -27.58 8.18
N ARG A 459 26.94 -27.77 9.15
CA ARG A 459 26.96 -28.96 10.00
C ARG A 459 25.71 -29.04 10.88
N MET A 460 25.25 -27.92 11.42
CA MET A 460 24.02 -27.83 12.22
C MET A 460 22.80 -28.23 11.37
N LEU A 461 22.69 -27.73 10.13
CA LEU A 461 21.63 -28.14 9.20
C LEU A 461 21.67 -29.65 8.92
N VAL A 462 22.85 -30.18 8.56
CA VAL A 462 23.03 -31.61 8.26
C VAL A 462 22.74 -32.52 9.45
N GLN A 463 23.13 -32.12 10.66
CA GLN A 463 22.98 -32.93 11.87
C GLN A 463 21.58 -32.82 12.51
N HIS A 464 20.95 -31.64 12.45
CA HIS A 464 19.78 -31.33 13.28
C HIS A 464 18.54 -30.85 12.51
N VAL A 465 18.63 -30.56 11.21
CA VAL A 465 17.48 -30.16 10.37
C VAL A 465 17.18 -31.23 9.33
N PHE A 466 18.18 -31.67 8.56
CA PHE A 466 18.02 -32.64 7.48
C PHE A 466 17.39 -33.99 7.92
N PRO A 467 17.64 -34.54 9.12
CA PRO A 467 16.97 -35.76 9.57
C PRO A 467 15.46 -35.57 9.85
N GLU A 468 15.03 -34.35 10.19
CA GLU A 468 13.65 -34.09 10.60
C GLU A 468 12.67 -34.06 9.41
N PHE A 469 13.13 -33.90 8.17
CA PHE A 469 12.31 -34.11 6.97
C PHE A 469 11.74 -35.54 6.86
N SER A 470 12.31 -36.51 7.58
CA SER A 470 11.77 -37.89 7.70
C SER A 470 11.19 -38.17 9.09
N SER A 471 10.87 -37.12 9.87
CA SER A 471 10.26 -37.25 11.19
C SER A 471 8.83 -37.79 11.11
N PRO A 472 8.40 -38.69 12.03
CA PRO A 472 7.02 -39.15 12.07
C PRO A 472 6.02 -38.06 12.48
N VAL A 473 6.48 -36.85 12.84
CA VAL A 473 5.65 -35.75 13.35
C VAL A 473 5.62 -34.60 12.34
N GLY A 474 4.41 -34.22 11.89
CA GLY A 474 4.19 -33.21 10.84
C GLY A 474 4.82 -31.85 11.11
N HIS A 475 4.58 -31.26 12.28
CA HIS A 475 5.10 -29.93 12.61
C HIS A 475 6.64 -29.84 12.51
N LEU A 476 7.36 -30.93 12.79
CA LEU A 476 8.82 -30.96 12.60
C LEU A 476 9.24 -31.07 11.14
N ARG A 477 8.47 -31.73 10.26
CA ARG A 477 8.74 -31.75 8.82
C ARG A 477 8.53 -30.36 8.22
N ALA A 478 7.44 -29.69 8.57
CA ALA A 478 7.17 -28.30 8.19
C ALA A 478 8.27 -27.35 8.70
N LYS A 479 8.60 -27.40 10.00
CA LYS A 479 9.65 -26.54 10.56
C LYS A 479 11.04 -26.82 9.99
N ALA A 480 11.33 -28.06 9.58
CA ALA A 480 12.58 -28.39 8.90
C ALA A 480 12.65 -27.78 7.49
N ALA A 481 11.55 -27.76 6.74
CA ALA A 481 11.45 -27.07 5.46
C ALA A 481 11.64 -25.56 5.64
N TRP A 482 10.89 -24.93 6.55
CA TRP A 482 11.02 -23.50 6.86
C TRP A 482 12.45 -23.09 7.23
N VAL A 483 13.11 -23.79 8.17
CA VAL A 483 14.51 -23.51 8.53
C VAL A 483 15.46 -23.75 7.35
N ALA A 484 15.23 -24.75 6.51
CA ALA A 484 16.06 -24.97 5.33
C ALA A 484 15.98 -23.80 4.35
N GLY A 485 14.78 -23.27 4.09
CA GLY A 485 14.57 -22.07 3.24
C GLY A 485 15.29 -20.84 3.79
N GLN A 486 15.12 -20.54 5.08
CA GLN A 486 15.80 -19.42 5.75
C GLN A 486 17.33 -19.43 5.57
N TYR A 487 17.94 -20.62 5.53
CA TYR A 487 19.38 -20.79 5.32
C TYR A 487 19.79 -21.13 3.87
N ALA A 488 18.90 -21.06 2.87
CA ALA A 488 19.20 -21.41 1.48
C ALA A 488 20.40 -20.62 0.89
N HIS A 489 20.51 -19.32 1.22
CA HIS A 489 21.57 -18.44 0.71
C HIS A 489 22.94 -18.56 1.42
N ILE A 490 23.15 -19.55 2.32
CA ILE A 490 24.49 -19.74 2.92
C ILE A 490 25.50 -20.30 1.92
N LYS A 491 26.78 -20.03 2.14
CA LYS A 491 27.87 -20.68 1.39
C LYS A 491 28.04 -22.12 1.89
N PHE A 492 27.40 -23.07 1.22
CA PHE A 492 27.62 -24.50 1.45
C PHE A 492 29.03 -24.92 1.01
N SER A 493 29.74 -25.65 1.86
CA SER A 493 31.07 -26.21 1.57
C SER A 493 30.96 -27.45 0.69
N ASP A 494 29.89 -28.24 0.84
CA ASP A 494 29.56 -29.36 -0.02
C ASP A 494 28.26 -29.09 -0.79
N ALA A 495 28.36 -28.99 -2.13
CA ALA A 495 27.21 -28.82 -3.01
C ALA A 495 26.19 -29.97 -2.90
N ASN A 496 26.59 -31.16 -2.41
CA ASN A 496 25.67 -32.25 -2.15
C ASN A 496 24.76 -31.98 -0.95
N ASN A 497 25.16 -31.13 0.01
CA ASN A 497 24.29 -30.71 1.11
C ASN A 497 23.20 -29.76 0.62
N PHE A 498 23.52 -28.82 -0.28
CA PHE A 498 22.53 -27.97 -0.95
C PHE A 498 21.53 -28.81 -1.75
N ARG A 499 22.01 -29.70 -2.63
CA ARG A 499 21.19 -30.67 -3.38
C ARG A 499 20.27 -31.48 -2.48
N LYS A 500 20.79 -31.98 -1.35
CA LYS A 500 20.03 -32.78 -0.41
C LYS A 500 18.93 -31.95 0.29
N ALA A 501 19.21 -30.69 0.63
CA ALA A 501 18.21 -29.78 1.19
C ALA A 501 17.10 -29.51 0.16
N LEU A 502 17.47 -29.11 -1.07
CA LEU A 502 16.57 -28.88 -2.18
C LEU A 502 15.69 -30.12 -2.47
N HIS A 503 16.27 -31.31 -2.61
CA HIS A 503 15.50 -32.55 -2.81
C HIS A 503 14.59 -32.90 -1.62
N SER A 504 14.96 -32.54 -0.38
CA SER A 504 14.11 -32.78 0.79
C SER A 504 12.91 -31.82 0.80
N VAL A 505 13.11 -30.55 0.47
CA VAL A 505 12.04 -29.54 0.28
C VAL A 505 11.11 -29.95 -0.87
N VAL A 506 11.67 -30.33 -2.02
CA VAL A 506 10.91 -30.86 -3.17
C VAL A 506 10.10 -32.12 -2.79
N SER A 507 10.62 -32.99 -1.93
CA SER A 507 9.85 -34.14 -1.43
C SER A 507 8.73 -33.71 -0.46
N GLY A 508 8.87 -32.58 0.23
CA GLY A 508 7.87 -32.03 1.15
C GLY A 508 6.62 -31.48 0.44
N LEU A 509 6.72 -31.06 -0.83
CA LEU A 509 5.55 -30.71 -1.67
C LEU A 509 4.57 -31.89 -1.83
N ARG A 510 5.00 -33.13 -1.60
CA ARG A 510 4.20 -34.36 -1.69
C ARG A 510 3.83 -34.95 -0.32
N ASP A 511 4.01 -34.19 0.76
CA ASP A 511 3.68 -34.66 2.10
C ASP A 511 2.15 -34.79 2.29
N PRO A 512 1.65 -35.82 3.01
CA PRO A 512 0.23 -35.94 3.30
C PRO A 512 -0.34 -34.81 4.18
N GLU A 513 0.47 -34.11 4.97
CA GLU A 513 0.00 -33.05 5.87
C GLU A 513 0.11 -31.67 5.19
N LEU A 514 -1.01 -30.95 5.08
CA LEU A 514 -1.11 -29.68 4.35
C LEU A 514 -0.06 -28.63 4.77
N PRO A 515 0.18 -28.36 6.07
CA PRO A 515 1.13 -27.29 6.44
C PRO A 515 2.58 -27.64 6.06
N VAL A 516 2.92 -28.93 5.93
CA VAL A 516 4.24 -29.37 5.45
C VAL A 516 4.41 -29.04 3.97
N ARG A 517 3.36 -29.19 3.15
CA ARG A 517 3.39 -28.81 1.73
C ARG A 517 3.58 -27.30 1.56
N VAL A 518 2.88 -26.49 2.35
CA VAL A 518 2.96 -25.02 2.32
C VAL A 518 4.35 -24.52 2.75
N ASP A 519 4.85 -24.89 3.93
CA ASP A 519 6.21 -24.51 4.40
C ASP A 519 7.30 -24.97 3.41
N SER A 520 7.08 -26.07 2.69
CA SER A 520 8.00 -26.56 1.65
C SER A 520 7.96 -25.75 0.35
N VAL A 521 6.80 -25.21 -0.05
CA VAL A 521 6.71 -24.30 -1.20
C VAL A 521 7.42 -22.97 -0.89
N PHE A 522 7.18 -22.38 0.29
CA PHE A 522 7.84 -21.12 0.65
C PHE A 522 9.36 -21.30 0.80
N ALA A 523 9.81 -22.44 1.34
CA ALA A 523 11.23 -22.77 1.34
C ALA A 523 11.82 -22.93 -0.07
N LEU A 524 11.05 -23.48 -1.03
CA LEU A 524 11.49 -23.65 -2.42
C LEU A 524 11.83 -22.32 -3.08
N ARG A 525 11.08 -21.23 -2.79
CA ARG A 525 11.36 -19.88 -3.28
C ARG A 525 12.81 -19.47 -3.01
N SER A 526 13.23 -19.48 -1.74
CA SER A 526 14.60 -19.10 -1.33
C SER A 526 15.66 -20.04 -1.91
N PHE A 527 15.35 -21.32 -2.13
CA PHE A 527 16.27 -22.24 -2.81
C PHE A 527 16.40 -21.98 -4.31
N VAL A 528 15.35 -21.53 -4.99
CA VAL A 528 15.36 -21.12 -6.41
C VAL A 528 16.14 -19.83 -6.57
N GLU A 529 15.89 -18.82 -5.73
CA GLU A 529 16.65 -17.55 -5.69
C GLU A 529 18.15 -17.77 -5.39
N ALA A 530 18.48 -18.71 -4.50
CA ALA A 530 19.87 -19.07 -4.18
C ALA A 530 20.55 -19.98 -5.24
N CYS A 531 19.81 -20.53 -6.21
CA CYS A 531 20.32 -21.53 -7.13
C CYS A 531 21.18 -20.90 -8.23
N ARG A 532 22.48 -21.25 -8.26
CA ARG A 532 23.42 -20.79 -9.31
C ARG A 532 23.41 -21.65 -10.57
N ASP A 533 22.94 -22.89 -10.48
CA ASP A 533 22.90 -23.84 -11.59
C ASP A 533 21.52 -24.48 -11.67
N LEU A 534 20.66 -23.86 -12.48
CA LEU A 534 19.26 -24.26 -12.65
C LEU A 534 19.11 -25.69 -13.19
N ASN A 535 20.14 -26.28 -13.81
CA ASN A 535 20.10 -27.62 -14.43
C ASN A 535 19.70 -28.75 -13.47
N GLU A 536 19.78 -28.53 -12.15
CA GLU A 536 19.33 -29.50 -11.14
C GLU A 536 17.81 -29.51 -10.96
N ILE A 537 17.15 -28.39 -11.24
CA ILE A 537 15.70 -28.19 -11.11
C ILE A 537 14.97 -28.41 -12.44
N ARG A 538 15.58 -28.09 -13.59
CA ARG A 538 14.98 -28.29 -14.93
C ARG A 538 14.31 -29.67 -15.14
N PRO A 539 14.90 -30.81 -14.73
CA PRO A 539 14.30 -32.13 -14.95
C PRO A 539 13.06 -32.41 -14.08
N ILE A 540 12.90 -31.68 -12.97
CA ILE A 540 11.80 -31.84 -12.01
C ILE A 540 10.76 -30.73 -12.11
N LEU A 541 11.08 -29.60 -12.75
CA LEU A 541 10.19 -28.44 -12.97
C LEU A 541 8.76 -28.81 -13.40
N PRO A 542 8.50 -29.75 -14.34
CA PRO A 542 7.13 -30.07 -14.75
C PRO A 542 6.33 -30.76 -13.63
N GLN A 543 7.01 -31.50 -12.75
CA GLN A 543 6.40 -32.14 -11.58
C GLN A 543 6.21 -31.15 -10.44
N LEU A 544 7.10 -30.16 -10.30
CA LEU A 544 6.96 -29.09 -9.31
C LEU A 544 5.72 -28.25 -9.60
N LEU A 545 5.56 -27.79 -10.85
CA LEU A 545 4.40 -27.00 -11.27
C LEU A 545 3.08 -27.77 -11.05
N ASP A 546 3.02 -29.07 -11.35
CA ASP A 546 1.82 -29.89 -11.13
C ASP A 546 1.41 -30.02 -9.64
N GLU A 547 2.35 -30.28 -8.72
CA GLU A 547 2.03 -30.30 -7.28
C GLU A 547 1.68 -28.90 -6.75
N PHE A 548 2.35 -27.88 -7.27
CA PHE A 548 2.14 -26.48 -6.91
C PHE A 548 0.74 -25.99 -7.29
N PHE A 549 0.26 -26.30 -8.50
CA PHE A 549 -1.11 -25.99 -8.91
C PHE A 549 -2.16 -26.71 -8.06
N LYS A 550 -1.90 -27.95 -7.62
CA LYS A 550 -2.81 -28.64 -6.69
C LYS A 550 -2.91 -27.89 -5.36
N LEU A 551 -1.78 -27.39 -4.85
CA LEU A 551 -1.75 -26.63 -3.60
C LEU A 551 -2.46 -25.27 -3.74
N MET A 552 -2.23 -24.52 -4.83
CA MET A 552 -2.97 -23.27 -5.14
C MET A 552 -4.47 -23.50 -5.35
N ASN A 553 -4.89 -24.71 -5.72
CA ASN A 553 -6.30 -25.08 -5.81
C ASN A 553 -6.91 -25.50 -4.46
N GLU A 554 -6.10 -25.70 -3.43
CA GLU A 554 -6.48 -26.21 -2.10
C GLU A 554 -6.29 -25.17 -0.97
N VAL A 555 -5.42 -24.17 -1.18
CA VAL A 555 -5.12 -23.08 -0.24
C VAL A 555 -5.11 -21.75 -0.98
N GLU A 556 -5.92 -20.82 -0.48
CA GLU A 556 -5.92 -19.41 -0.88
C GLU A 556 -4.89 -18.68 -0.02
N ASN A 557 -3.71 -18.41 -0.59
CA ASN A 557 -2.60 -17.74 0.09
C ASN A 557 -1.69 -17.03 -0.94
N GLU A 558 -1.31 -15.79 -0.64
CA GLU A 558 -0.57 -14.89 -1.53
C GLU A 558 0.90 -15.28 -1.73
N ASP A 559 1.58 -15.73 -0.66
CA ASP A 559 2.99 -16.20 -0.72
C ASP A 559 3.17 -17.38 -1.68
N LEU A 560 2.12 -18.17 -1.91
CA LEU A 560 2.13 -19.17 -2.98
C LEU A 560 2.27 -18.47 -4.33
N VAL A 561 1.45 -17.46 -4.64
CA VAL A 561 1.49 -16.79 -5.94
C VAL A 561 2.83 -16.08 -6.17
N PHE A 562 3.37 -15.37 -5.18
CA PHE A 562 4.72 -14.77 -5.26
C PHE A 562 5.84 -15.81 -5.45
N THR A 563 5.67 -17.02 -4.90
CA THR A 563 6.60 -18.13 -5.16
C THR A 563 6.53 -18.60 -6.62
N LEU A 564 5.35 -18.57 -7.26
CA LEU A 564 5.22 -18.92 -8.68
C LEU A 564 5.90 -17.89 -9.56
N GLU A 565 5.65 -16.62 -9.30
CA GLU A 565 6.25 -15.47 -9.99
C GLU A 565 7.79 -15.58 -10.00
N THR A 566 8.39 -15.79 -8.83
CA THR A 566 9.84 -16.02 -8.64
C THR A 566 10.35 -17.23 -9.44
N ILE A 567 9.55 -18.29 -9.58
CA ILE A 567 9.89 -19.47 -10.38
C ILE A 567 9.75 -19.17 -11.88
N VAL A 568 8.75 -18.42 -12.32
CA VAL A 568 8.58 -18.05 -13.73
C VAL A 568 9.74 -17.18 -14.21
N ASP A 569 10.07 -16.12 -13.46
CA ASP A 569 11.22 -15.23 -13.71
C ASP A 569 12.51 -16.03 -13.95
N LYS A 570 12.88 -16.90 -12.99
CA LYS A 570 14.15 -17.63 -13.05
C LYS A 570 14.25 -18.68 -14.17
N PHE A 571 13.12 -19.19 -14.69
CA PHE A 571 13.13 -20.24 -15.71
C PHE A 571 12.77 -19.77 -17.13
N GLY A 572 12.23 -18.55 -17.29
CA GLY A 572 12.21 -17.81 -18.57
C GLY A 572 11.74 -18.62 -19.77
N GLU A 573 12.60 -18.78 -20.79
CA GLU A 573 12.31 -19.50 -22.04
C GLU A 573 11.84 -20.96 -21.82
N GLU A 574 12.15 -21.60 -20.69
CA GLU A 574 11.70 -22.96 -20.36
C GLU A 574 10.26 -23.03 -19.86
N MET A 575 9.65 -21.89 -19.52
CA MET A 575 8.23 -21.76 -19.20
C MET A 575 7.34 -21.77 -20.44
N ALA A 576 7.89 -21.52 -21.64
CA ALA A 576 7.14 -21.47 -22.90
C ALA A 576 6.19 -22.67 -23.16
N PRO A 577 6.53 -23.95 -22.86
CA PRO A 577 5.61 -25.08 -23.03
C PRO A 577 4.48 -25.12 -22.00
N TYR A 578 4.62 -24.40 -20.88
CA TYR A 578 3.70 -24.40 -19.74
C TYR A 578 2.88 -23.10 -19.66
N ALA A 579 3.32 -22.01 -20.30
CA ALA A 579 2.73 -20.68 -20.22
C ALA A 579 1.21 -20.66 -20.42
N LEU A 580 0.68 -21.38 -21.42
CA LEU A 580 -0.76 -21.50 -21.63
C LEU A 580 -1.49 -22.14 -20.44
N GLY A 581 -0.94 -23.21 -19.87
CA GLY A 581 -1.51 -23.89 -18.70
C GLY A 581 -1.36 -23.08 -17.41
N LEU A 582 -0.25 -22.34 -17.26
CA LEU A 582 -0.04 -21.38 -16.18
C LEU A 582 -1.10 -20.27 -16.22
N CYS A 583 -1.27 -19.59 -17.35
CA CYS A 583 -2.29 -18.55 -17.51
C CYS A 583 -3.71 -19.10 -17.31
N GLN A 584 -4.01 -20.33 -17.74
CA GLN A 584 -5.32 -20.97 -17.49
C GLN A 584 -5.58 -21.24 -16.01
N ASN A 585 -4.59 -21.75 -15.27
CA ASN A 585 -4.73 -22.02 -13.84
C ASN A 585 -4.79 -20.71 -13.03
N LEU A 586 -3.98 -19.71 -13.37
CA LEU A 586 -3.99 -18.39 -12.71
C LEU A 586 -5.28 -17.62 -13.01
N ALA A 587 -5.79 -17.65 -14.24
CA ALA A 587 -7.10 -17.10 -14.56
C ALA A 587 -8.22 -17.79 -13.76
N ALA A 588 -8.15 -19.12 -13.59
CA ALA A 588 -9.11 -19.86 -12.77
C ALA A 588 -8.93 -19.64 -11.26
N ALA A 589 -7.74 -19.26 -10.78
CA ALA A 589 -7.52 -18.80 -9.42
C ALA A 589 -8.10 -17.39 -9.21
N PHE A 590 -7.74 -16.44 -10.07
CA PHE A 590 -8.30 -15.09 -10.11
C PHE A 590 -9.85 -15.09 -10.05
N TRP A 591 -10.51 -15.86 -10.94
CA TRP A 591 -11.96 -15.95 -10.91
C TRP A 591 -12.53 -16.56 -9.63
N ARG A 592 -11.81 -17.46 -8.93
CA ARG A 592 -12.27 -17.97 -7.63
C ARG A 592 -12.15 -16.89 -6.56
N CYS A 593 -11.00 -16.23 -6.44
CA CYS A 593 -10.79 -15.14 -5.50
C CYS A 593 -11.86 -14.04 -5.64
N MET A 594 -12.15 -13.60 -6.88
CA MET A 594 -13.21 -12.62 -7.16
C MET A 594 -14.62 -13.12 -6.77
N ASN A 595 -14.95 -14.39 -7.00
CA ASN A 595 -16.27 -14.94 -6.61
C ASN A 595 -16.40 -15.13 -5.09
N THR A 596 -15.28 -15.29 -4.36
CA THR A 596 -15.26 -15.32 -2.89
C THR A 596 -15.45 -13.90 -2.33
N ALA A 597 -14.73 -12.90 -2.88
CA ALA A 597 -14.88 -11.49 -2.52
C ALA A 597 -16.31 -10.96 -2.77
N GLU A 598 -16.94 -11.31 -3.90
CA GLU A 598 -18.35 -10.97 -4.19
C GLU A 598 -19.38 -11.63 -3.23
N ALA A 599 -18.96 -12.53 -2.34
CA ALA A 599 -19.85 -13.32 -1.47
C ALA A 599 -19.82 -12.92 0.03
N ASP A 600 -18.73 -12.33 0.52
CA ASP A 600 -18.60 -11.86 1.91
C ASP A 600 -18.65 -10.32 1.97
N ASP A 601 -19.80 -9.76 2.39
CA ASP A 601 -20.01 -8.32 2.66
C ASP A 601 -19.18 -7.78 3.87
N GLU A 602 -18.19 -8.52 4.38
CA GLU A 602 -17.36 -8.13 5.54
C GLU A 602 -15.99 -7.59 5.08
N ALA A 603 -15.63 -6.40 5.58
CA ALA A 603 -14.61 -5.52 4.97
C ALA A 603 -13.13 -5.90 5.15
N ASP A 604 -12.83 -7.18 5.39
CA ASP A 604 -11.47 -7.74 5.31
C ASP A 604 -11.43 -8.63 4.06
N ASP A 605 -10.76 -8.16 2.98
CA ASP A 605 -10.79 -8.82 1.67
C ASP A 605 -9.42 -9.40 1.24
N PRO A 606 -9.02 -10.59 1.75
CA PRO A 606 -7.89 -11.37 1.24
C PRO A 606 -8.06 -11.80 -0.23
N GLY A 607 -9.29 -11.82 -0.75
CA GLY A 607 -9.58 -12.23 -2.12
C GLY A 607 -8.99 -11.25 -3.14
N ALA A 608 -9.13 -9.95 -2.89
CA ALA A 608 -8.62 -8.88 -3.74
C ALA A 608 -7.07 -8.94 -3.91
N LEU A 609 -6.31 -9.08 -2.81
CA LEU A 609 -4.84 -9.09 -2.88
C LEU A 609 -4.29 -10.38 -3.51
N ALA A 610 -4.94 -11.53 -3.26
CA ALA A 610 -4.65 -12.77 -3.98
C ALA A 610 -4.98 -12.67 -5.49
N ALA A 611 -6.02 -11.91 -5.87
CA ALA A 611 -6.37 -11.65 -7.26
C ALA A 611 -5.33 -10.76 -7.96
N VAL A 612 -4.86 -9.69 -7.31
CA VAL A 612 -3.72 -8.86 -7.78
C VAL A 612 -2.49 -9.73 -8.03
N GLY A 613 -2.11 -10.57 -7.06
CA GLY A 613 -0.97 -11.50 -7.22
C GLY A 613 -1.13 -12.43 -8.43
N CYS A 614 -2.34 -12.94 -8.68
CA CYS A 614 -2.60 -13.80 -9.84
C CYS A 614 -2.37 -13.06 -11.17
N LEU A 615 -2.69 -11.77 -11.25
CA LEU A 615 -2.49 -10.96 -12.45
C LEU A 615 -1.01 -10.62 -12.65
N ARG A 616 -0.27 -10.24 -11.60
CA ARG A 616 1.18 -10.01 -11.67
C ARG A 616 1.94 -11.25 -12.11
N ALA A 617 1.59 -12.42 -11.59
CA ALA A 617 2.14 -13.68 -12.06
C ALA A 617 1.82 -13.95 -13.55
N ILE A 618 0.65 -13.51 -14.06
CA ILE A 618 0.33 -13.55 -15.50
C ILE A 618 1.22 -12.58 -16.29
N SER A 619 1.41 -11.33 -15.82
CA SER A 619 2.34 -10.36 -16.42
C SER A 619 3.76 -10.92 -16.55
N THR A 620 4.33 -11.46 -15.47
CA THR A 620 5.66 -12.11 -15.49
C THR A 620 5.73 -13.28 -16.48
N ILE A 621 4.65 -14.07 -16.62
CA ILE A 621 4.59 -15.11 -17.66
C ILE A 621 4.63 -14.50 -19.06
N LEU A 622 3.85 -13.44 -19.32
CA LEU A 622 3.81 -12.78 -20.62
C LEU A 622 5.16 -12.17 -20.99
N GLU A 623 5.83 -11.51 -20.03
CA GLU A 623 7.19 -10.99 -20.19
C GLU A 623 8.19 -12.12 -20.50
N SER A 624 8.15 -13.22 -19.75
CA SER A 624 9.04 -14.38 -19.94
C SER A 624 8.91 -15.03 -21.33
N VAL A 625 7.76 -14.87 -22.00
CA VAL A 625 7.48 -15.38 -23.35
C VAL A 625 7.47 -14.30 -24.44
N SER A 626 7.88 -13.06 -24.14
CA SER A 626 8.01 -11.93 -25.07
C SER A 626 8.67 -12.29 -26.41
N ARG A 627 9.71 -13.13 -26.36
CA ARG A 627 10.47 -13.64 -27.54
C ARG A 627 9.70 -14.63 -28.41
N LEU A 628 8.50 -15.07 -28.00
CA LEU A 628 7.69 -16.09 -28.66
C LEU A 628 6.26 -15.58 -28.99
N PRO A 629 6.12 -14.61 -29.93
CA PRO A 629 4.82 -13.99 -30.29
C PRO A 629 3.66 -14.96 -30.57
N HIS A 630 3.93 -16.17 -31.06
CA HIS A 630 2.92 -17.19 -31.35
C HIS A 630 2.22 -17.78 -30.11
N LEU A 631 2.73 -17.55 -28.90
CA LEU A 631 2.09 -17.96 -27.65
C LEU A 631 1.00 -16.98 -27.21
N PHE A 632 1.19 -15.67 -27.43
CA PHE A 632 0.19 -14.64 -27.11
C PHE A 632 -1.17 -14.94 -27.77
N VAL A 633 -1.17 -15.35 -29.05
CA VAL A 633 -2.39 -15.76 -29.79
C VAL A 633 -3.11 -16.96 -29.16
N GLN A 634 -2.39 -17.83 -28.44
CA GLN A 634 -2.97 -19.00 -27.74
C GLN A 634 -3.45 -18.64 -26.34
N ILE A 635 -2.80 -17.68 -25.67
CA ILE A 635 -3.13 -17.19 -24.34
C ILE A 635 -4.32 -16.21 -24.39
N GLU A 636 -4.46 -15.41 -25.45
CA GLU A 636 -5.50 -14.40 -25.65
C GLU A 636 -6.92 -14.85 -25.23
N PRO A 637 -7.45 -16.01 -25.67
CA PRO A 637 -8.82 -16.42 -25.34
C PRO A 637 -9.03 -16.74 -23.85
N THR A 638 -7.93 -16.95 -23.10
CA THR A 638 -7.95 -17.22 -21.66
C THR A 638 -8.02 -15.93 -20.86
N LEU A 639 -7.28 -14.90 -21.28
CA LEU A 639 -7.17 -13.62 -20.55
C LEU A 639 -8.23 -12.59 -20.99
N LEU A 640 -8.72 -12.68 -22.23
CA LEU A 640 -9.72 -11.75 -22.78
C LEU A 640 -10.98 -11.57 -21.89
N PRO A 641 -11.56 -12.61 -21.25
CA PRO A 641 -12.70 -12.42 -20.35
C PRO A 641 -12.36 -11.62 -19.09
N ILE A 642 -11.13 -11.73 -18.59
CA ILE A 642 -10.64 -10.96 -17.44
C ILE A 642 -10.48 -9.50 -17.86
N MET A 643 -9.78 -9.24 -18.96
CA MET A 643 -9.61 -7.89 -19.52
C MET A 643 -10.97 -7.22 -19.80
N HIS A 644 -11.97 -7.97 -20.30
CA HIS A 644 -13.32 -7.43 -20.54
C HIS A 644 -14.07 -7.02 -19.27
N LYS A 645 -14.08 -7.85 -18.22
CA LYS A 645 -14.80 -7.48 -16.98
C LYS A 645 -14.03 -6.42 -16.19
N MET A 646 -12.71 -6.56 -16.09
CA MET A 646 -11.90 -5.74 -15.18
C MET A 646 -11.52 -4.36 -15.73
N LEU A 647 -11.65 -4.12 -17.05
CA LEU A 647 -11.57 -2.75 -17.60
C LEU A 647 -12.86 -1.93 -17.39
N THR A 648 -13.73 -2.33 -16.45
CA THR A 648 -14.96 -1.62 -16.08
C THR A 648 -14.92 -1.24 -14.60
N THR A 649 -15.99 -0.63 -14.08
CA THR A 649 -16.15 -0.35 -12.64
C THR A 649 -16.02 -1.58 -11.74
N ASP A 650 -16.18 -2.79 -12.27
CA ASP A 650 -16.03 -4.04 -11.53
C ASP A 650 -14.56 -4.39 -11.20
N GLY A 651 -13.58 -3.69 -11.79
CA GLY A 651 -12.15 -4.01 -11.68
C GLY A 651 -11.26 -2.87 -11.18
N GLN A 652 -11.81 -1.85 -10.51
CA GLN A 652 -11.06 -0.67 -10.06
C GLN A 652 -9.81 -1.01 -9.24
N GLU A 653 -9.86 -2.07 -8.42
CA GLU A 653 -8.75 -2.49 -7.55
C GLU A 653 -7.62 -3.26 -8.26
N VAL A 654 -7.84 -3.70 -9.50
CA VAL A 654 -6.91 -4.52 -10.30
C VAL A 654 -6.63 -3.92 -11.68
N TYR A 655 -7.00 -2.65 -11.88
CA TYR A 655 -7.04 -2.02 -13.19
C TYR A 655 -5.62 -1.79 -13.77
N GLU A 656 -4.64 -1.50 -12.91
CA GLU A 656 -3.22 -1.33 -13.27
C GLU A 656 -2.64 -2.64 -13.85
N GLU A 657 -2.74 -3.76 -13.12
CA GLU A 657 -2.27 -5.07 -13.58
C GLU A 657 -3.00 -5.55 -14.85
N VAL A 658 -4.28 -5.22 -15.00
CA VAL A 658 -5.03 -5.57 -16.22
C VAL A 658 -4.54 -4.76 -17.42
N LEU A 659 -4.23 -3.47 -17.25
CA LEU A 659 -3.66 -2.64 -18.33
C LEU A 659 -2.24 -3.08 -18.71
N GLU A 660 -1.44 -3.56 -17.76
CA GLU A 660 -0.13 -4.16 -18.01
C GLU A 660 -0.28 -5.41 -18.92
N ILE A 661 -1.21 -6.31 -18.58
CA ILE A 661 -1.55 -7.47 -19.42
C ILE A 661 -2.01 -7.03 -20.82
N VAL A 662 -2.87 -6.01 -20.94
CA VAL A 662 -3.30 -5.48 -22.25
C VAL A 662 -2.10 -4.92 -23.02
N SER A 663 -1.16 -4.26 -22.35
CA SER A 663 0.06 -3.72 -22.96
C SER A 663 0.92 -4.83 -23.55
N TYR A 664 1.23 -5.89 -22.79
CA TYR A 664 1.97 -7.04 -23.32
C TYR A 664 1.25 -7.75 -24.47
N MET A 665 -0.07 -7.94 -24.35
CA MET A 665 -0.88 -8.57 -25.40
C MET A 665 -0.96 -7.72 -26.68
N THR A 666 -0.95 -6.38 -26.57
CA THR A 666 -0.97 -5.46 -27.71
C THR A 666 0.41 -5.19 -28.31
N PHE A 667 1.50 -5.29 -27.53
CA PHE A 667 2.88 -5.07 -27.99
C PHE A 667 3.54 -6.33 -28.59
N TYR A 668 3.53 -7.48 -27.90
CA TYR A 668 4.28 -8.67 -28.32
C TYR A 668 3.51 -9.59 -29.29
N SER A 669 2.17 -9.52 -29.35
CA SER A 669 1.38 -10.32 -30.29
C SER A 669 1.74 -9.97 -31.76
N PRO A 670 1.80 -10.94 -32.70
CA PRO A 670 2.14 -10.68 -34.11
C PRO A 670 1.19 -9.69 -34.79
N THR A 671 -0.08 -9.69 -34.39
CA THR A 671 -1.15 -8.82 -34.92
C THR A 671 -2.19 -8.63 -33.84
N ILE A 672 -2.65 -7.40 -33.64
CA ILE A 672 -3.75 -7.10 -32.71
C ILE A 672 -5.06 -7.68 -33.28
N SER A 673 -5.72 -8.56 -32.52
CA SER A 673 -6.96 -9.21 -32.92
C SER A 673 -8.17 -8.26 -32.85
N MET A 674 -9.26 -8.61 -33.54
CA MET A 674 -10.53 -7.86 -33.43
C MET A 674 -11.13 -7.95 -32.02
N ASP A 675 -10.83 -9.03 -31.29
CA ASP A 675 -11.28 -9.21 -29.92
C ASP A 675 -10.52 -8.27 -28.96
N MET A 676 -9.21 -8.07 -29.14
CA MET A 676 -8.46 -7.04 -28.42
C MET A 676 -8.97 -5.62 -28.74
N TRP A 677 -9.31 -5.32 -30.00
CA TRP A 677 -9.92 -4.05 -30.41
C TRP A 677 -11.28 -3.74 -29.75
N SER A 678 -11.93 -4.74 -29.13
CA SER A 678 -13.16 -4.54 -28.35
C SER A 678 -12.92 -4.04 -26.93
N LEU A 679 -11.67 -3.98 -26.46
CA LEU A 679 -11.28 -3.38 -25.17
C LEU A 679 -11.14 -1.85 -25.23
N TRP A 680 -10.86 -1.29 -26.42
CA TRP A 680 -10.69 0.16 -26.60
C TRP A 680 -11.88 0.99 -26.09
N PRO A 681 -13.16 0.65 -26.38
CA PRO A 681 -14.30 1.39 -25.85
C PRO A 681 -14.35 1.39 -24.31
N LEU A 682 -13.96 0.28 -23.67
CA LEU A 682 -13.95 0.15 -22.20
C LEU A 682 -12.94 1.10 -21.57
N MET A 683 -11.69 1.11 -22.07
CA MET A 683 -10.66 2.04 -21.60
C MET A 683 -11.07 3.51 -21.79
N MET A 684 -11.76 3.84 -22.89
CA MET A 684 -12.25 5.19 -23.17
C MET A 684 -13.46 5.59 -22.31
N GLU A 685 -14.30 4.64 -21.90
CA GLU A 685 -15.42 4.86 -20.99
C GLU A 685 -14.93 5.02 -19.54
N ALA A 686 -14.03 4.14 -19.09
CA ALA A 686 -13.38 4.22 -17.78
C ALA A 686 -12.65 5.55 -17.58
N LEU A 687 -11.81 5.96 -18.56
CA LEU A 687 -11.09 7.24 -18.54
C LEU A 687 -11.99 8.48 -18.58
N ALA A 688 -13.25 8.35 -19.01
CA ALA A 688 -14.22 9.44 -19.04
C ALA A 688 -15.09 9.55 -17.77
N ASP A 689 -15.07 8.54 -16.89
CA ASP A 689 -15.95 8.45 -15.72
C ASP A 689 -15.18 8.42 -14.38
N TRP A 690 -14.14 7.58 -14.27
CA TRP A 690 -13.44 7.37 -12.99
C TRP A 690 -11.92 7.11 -13.10
N ALA A 691 -11.40 6.63 -14.23
CA ALA A 691 -10.04 6.10 -14.36
C ALA A 691 -9.00 7.13 -14.84
N ILE A 692 -9.16 8.41 -14.48
CA ILE A 692 -8.26 9.48 -14.94
C ILE A 692 -6.85 9.35 -14.35
N ASP A 693 -6.74 8.89 -13.11
CA ASP A 693 -5.46 8.67 -12.41
C ASP A 693 -4.63 7.56 -13.09
N PHE A 694 -5.30 6.62 -13.77
CA PHE A 694 -4.68 5.51 -14.52
C PHE A 694 -4.35 5.86 -15.98
N PHE A 695 -4.52 7.12 -16.40
CA PHE A 695 -4.26 7.52 -17.79
C PHE A 695 -2.81 7.24 -18.26
N PRO A 696 -1.75 7.34 -17.42
CA PRO A 696 -0.41 6.86 -17.79
C PRO A 696 -0.41 5.36 -18.17
N ASN A 697 -1.07 4.49 -17.41
CA ASN A 697 -1.15 3.06 -17.73
C ASN A 697 -2.02 2.78 -18.97
N ILE A 698 -3.04 3.62 -19.24
CA ILE A 698 -3.91 3.53 -20.43
C ILE A 698 -3.19 4.01 -21.70
N LEU A 699 -2.18 4.90 -21.58
CA LEU A 699 -1.39 5.40 -22.71
C LEU A 699 -0.75 4.27 -23.52
N VAL A 700 -0.04 3.37 -22.85
CA VAL A 700 0.75 2.29 -23.46
C VAL A 700 -0.09 1.39 -24.39
N PRO A 701 -1.23 0.80 -23.96
CA PRO A 701 -2.04 0.00 -24.88
C PRO A 701 -2.69 0.84 -25.98
N LEU A 702 -3.08 2.10 -25.70
CA LEU A 702 -3.63 3.00 -26.72
C LEU A 702 -2.59 3.36 -27.80
N ASP A 703 -1.32 3.58 -27.46
CA ASP A 703 -0.26 3.68 -28.47
C ASP A 703 -0.18 2.40 -29.29
N ASN A 704 -0.04 1.23 -28.67
CA ASN A 704 0.07 -0.03 -29.39
C ASN A 704 -1.06 -0.24 -30.42
N PHE A 705 -2.29 0.13 -30.07
CA PHE A 705 -3.44 0.12 -31.00
C PHE A 705 -3.27 1.09 -32.20
N ILE A 706 -2.65 2.26 -32.01
CA ILE A 706 -2.43 3.27 -33.07
C ILE A 706 -1.16 2.97 -33.88
N SER A 707 -0.03 2.66 -33.23
CA SER A 707 1.28 2.44 -33.84
C SER A 707 1.35 1.10 -34.59
N ARG A 708 0.90 0.00 -33.97
CA ARG A 708 0.89 -1.35 -34.60
C ARG A 708 -0.39 -1.61 -35.38
N GLY A 709 -1.50 -0.98 -34.98
CA GLY A 709 -2.84 -1.17 -35.55
C GLY A 709 -3.31 -0.08 -36.51
N THR A 710 -2.42 0.81 -36.98
CA THR A 710 -2.74 2.06 -37.73
C THR A 710 -3.77 1.87 -38.85
N GLY A 711 -3.64 0.78 -39.63
CA GLY A 711 -4.55 0.50 -40.74
C GLY A 711 -6.00 0.27 -40.31
N HIS A 712 -6.22 -0.33 -39.14
CA HIS A 712 -7.56 -0.53 -38.58
C HIS A 712 -8.09 0.76 -37.92
N PHE A 713 -7.26 1.44 -37.13
CA PHE A 713 -7.55 2.76 -36.55
C PHE A 713 -8.02 3.79 -37.59
N LEU A 714 -7.39 3.80 -38.76
CA LEU A 714 -7.73 4.72 -39.85
C LEU A 714 -9.01 4.34 -40.62
N THR A 715 -9.33 3.04 -40.72
CA THR A 715 -10.41 2.55 -41.61
C THR A 715 -11.70 2.17 -40.88
N CYS A 716 -11.66 1.85 -39.59
CA CYS A 716 -12.86 1.52 -38.83
C CYS A 716 -13.74 2.75 -38.58
N LYS A 717 -15.06 2.55 -38.64
CA LYS A 717 -16.09 3.58 -38.43
C LYS A 717 -17.24 3.16 -37.52
N GLU A 718 -17.26 1.89 -37.10
CA GLU A 718 -18.24 1.33 -36.17
C GLU A 718 -17.50 0.37 -35.23
N PRO A 719 -16.90 0.87 -34.12
CA PRO A 719 -16.81 2.27 -33.69
C PRO A 719 -15.77 3.10 -34.47
N ASP A 720 -15.92 4.43 -34.48
CA ASP A 720 -14.91 5.34 -35.05
C ASP A 720 -13.86 5.69 -33.98
N TYR A 721 -12.75 4.94 -33.99
CA TYR A 721 -11.66 5.09 -33.02
C TYR A 721 -11.01 6.49 -33.02
N GLN A 722 -10.94 7.15 -34.18
CA GLN A 722 -10.41 8.52 -34.27
C GLN A 722 -11.33 9.52 -33.58
N GLN A 723 -12.64 9.39 -33.80
CA GLN A 723 -13.65 10.25 -33.17
C GLN A 723 -13.75 9.99 -31.65
N SER A 724 -13.56 8.74 -31.23
CA SER A 724 -13.47 8.32 -29.82
C SER A 724 -12.25 8.96 -29.13
N LEU A 725 -11.06 8.81 -29.71
CA LEU A 725 -9.81 9.42 -29.21
C LEU A 725 -9.92 10.94 -29.08
N TRP A 726 -10.43 11.60 -30.14
CA TRP A 726 -10.68 13.04 -30.09
C TRP A 726 -11.65 13.43 -28.98
N SER A 727 -12.75 12.67 -28.80
CA SER A 727 -13.75 12.98 -27.78
C SER A 727 -13.12 12.99 -26.39
N MET A 728 -12.37 11.94 -26.04
CA MET A 728 -11.66 11.83 -24.76
C MET A 728 -10.63 12.94 -24.59
N ILE A 729 -9.70 13.11 -25.55
CA ILE A 729 -8.64 14.14 -25.47
C ILE A 729 -9.25 15.55 -25.35
N SER A 730 -10.33 15.82 -26.09
CA SER A 730 -11.02 17.12 -26.04
C SER A 730 -11.74 17.37 -24.72
N HIS A 731 -12.15 16.32 -24.00
CA HIS A 731 -12.75 16.42 -22.67
C HIS A 731 -11.68 16.73 -21.63
N VAL A 732 -10.67 15.84 -21.51
CA VAL A 732 -9.57 15.93 -20.54
C VAL A 732 -8.81 17.25 -20.67
N MET A 733 -8.40 17.63 -21.89
CA MET A 733 -7.63 18.87 -22.10
C MET A 733 -8.44 20.16 -21.91
N ALA A 734 -9.77 20.11 -22.08
CA ALA A 734 -10.63 21.28 -21.90
C ALA A 734 -11.03 21.53 -20.43
N ASP A 735 -11.02 20.48 -19.59
CA ASP A 735 -11.44 20.57 -18.20
C ASP A 735 -10.63 21.64 -17.42
N LYS A 736 -11.23 22.12 -16.34
CA LYS A 736 -10.67 23.15 -15.46
C LYS A 736 -10.35 22.68 -14.06
N ASN A 737 -10.85 21.50 -13.71
CA ASN A 737 -10.70 20.88 -12.40
C ASN A 737 -9.59 19.82 -12.42
N LEU A 738 -9.33 19.19 -13.57
CA LEU A 738 -8.19 18.27 -13.77
C LEU A 738 -6.85 19.01 -13.67
N GLU A 739 -5.92 18.39 -12.94
CA GLU A 739 -4.60 18.94 -12.69
C GLU A 739 -3.72 18.87 -13.94
N ASP A 740 -2.56 19.52 -13.92
CA ASP A 740 -1.66 19.46 -15.08
C ASP A 740 -1.00 18.07 -15.21
N SER A 741 -0.88 17.27 -14.13
CA SER A 741 -0.27 15.92 -14.10
C SER A 741 -1.10 14.90 -14.89
N ASP A 742 -2.38 14.77 -14.53
CA ASP A 742 -3.33 13.78 -15.06
C ASP A 742 -3.59 13.96 -16.57
N ILE A 743 -3.12 15.06 -17.14
CA ILE A 743 -3.30 15.45 -18.55
C ILE A 743 -2.05 15.13 -19.39
N GLU A 744 -0.89 14.88 -18.79
CA GLU A 744 0.38 14.63 -19.49
C GLU A 744 0.33 13.47 -20.53
N PRO A 745 -0.47 12.40 -20.35
CA PRO A 745 -0.64 11.38 -21.39
C PRO A 745 -1.41 11.85 -22.64
N ALA A 746 -2.29 12.86 -22.54
CA ALA A 746 -3.10 13.32 -23.68
C ALA A 746 -2.25 13.93 -24.82
N PRO A 747 -1.27 14.83 -24.56
CA PRO A 747 -0.29 15.23 -25.55
C PRO A 747 0.47 14.07 -26.18
N LYS A 748 1.00 13.12 -25.39
CA LYS A 748 1.73 11.94 -25.89
C LYS A 748 0.89 11.17 -26.94
N LEU A 749 -0.41 10.94 -26.69
CA LEU A 749 -1.32 10.32 -27.68
C LEU A 749 -1.52 11.12 -28.97
N ILE A 750 -1.52 12.46 -28.93
CA ILE A 750 -1.60 13.28 -30.15
C ILE A 750 -0.32 13.11 -30.98
N GLU A 751 0.84 13.02 -30.33
CA GLU A 751 2.13 12.82 -30.98
C GLU A 751 2.19 11.46 -31.69
N VAL A 752 1.79 10.39 -31.00
CA VAL A 752 1.59 9.04 -31.57
C VAL A 752 0.75 9.07 -32.85
N VAL A 753 -0.39 9.79 -32.84
CA VAL A 753 -1.24 9.92 -34.03
C VAL A 753 -0.52 10.65 -35.17
N PHE A 754 0.18 11.76 -34.90
CA PHE A 754 0.90 12.50 -35.94
C PHE A 754 2.14 11.76 -36.48
N GLN A 755 2.82 10.97 -35.67
CA GLN A 755 3.99 10.21 -36.07
C GLN A 755 3.59 9.00 -36.93
N ASN A 756 2.56 8.23 -36.51
CA ASN A 756 2.12 7.02 -37.21
C ASN A 756 1.16 7.27 -38.38
N CYS A 757 0.24 8.23 -38.29
CA CYS A 757 -0.81 8.46 -39.30
C CYS A 757 -0.42 9.48 -40.39
N LYS A 758 0.87 9.65 -40.69
CA LYS A 758 1.40 10.75 -41.51
C LYS A 758 0.70 10.89 -42.88
N GLY A 759 0.10 12.06 -43.13
CA GLY A 759 -0.64 12.39 -44.35
C GLY A 759 -2.05 11.79 -44.47
N GLN A 760 -2.58 11.14 -43.43
CA GLN A 760 -3.87 10.45 -43.45
C GLN A 760 -4.92 11.06 -42.50
N VAL A 761 -4.52 11.97 -41.61
CA VAL A 761 -5.35 12.58 -40.54
C VAL A 761 -5.43 14.12 -40.64
N ASP A 762 -5.26 14.70 -41.83
CA ASP A 762 -5.26 16.15 -42.07
C ASP A 762 -6.45 16.90 -41.45
N HIS A 763 -7.61 16.24 -41.36
CA HIS A 763 -8.84 16.78 -40.78
C HIS A 763 -8.79 16.95 -39.25
N TRP A 764 -7.93 16.20 -38.55
CA TRP A 764 -7.72 16.29 -37.11
C TRP A 764 -6.65 17.30 -36.70
N VAL A 765 -5.82 17.78 -37.64
CA VAL A 765 -4.72 18.71 -37.35
C VAL A 765 -5.22 20.04 -36.77
N GLU A 766 -6.31 20.62 -37.30
CA GLU A 766 -6.88 21.86 -36.72
C GLU A 766 -7.52 21.65 -35.33
N PRO A 767 -8.35 20.62 -35.10
CA PRO A 767 -8.84 20.26 -33.77
C PRO A 767 -7.73 20.10 -32.72
N TYR A 768 -6.73 19.25 -32.98
CA TYR A 768 -5.64 19.00 -32.02
C TYR A 768 -4.78 20.24 -31.75
N LEU A 769 -4.38 20.99 -32.78
CA LEU A 769 -3.62 22.23 -32.58
C LEU A 769 -4.42 23.27 -31.78
N ARG A 770 -5.74 23.34 -31.96
CA ARG A 770 -6.58 24.29 -31.22
C ARG A 770 -6.61 23.99 -29.72
N ILE A 771 -6.88 22.73 -29.34
CA ILE A 771 -6.98 22.36 -27.93
C ILE A 771 -5.59 22.39 -27.25
N THR A 772 -4.54 22.01 -27.97
CA THR A 772 -3.14 22.13 -27.51
C THR A 772 -2.78 23.57 -27.17
N VAL A 773 -3.08 24.53 -28.05
CA VAL A 773 -2.83 25.96 -27.81
C VAL A 773 -3.70 26.52 -26.67
N GLU A 774 -4.92 26.01 -26.49
CA GLU A 774 -5.78 26.40 -25.38
C GLU A 774 -5.25 25.91 -24.02
N ARG A 775 -4.82 24.65 -23.90
CA ARG A 775 -4.18 24.15 -22.66
C ARG A 775 -2.84 24.83 -22.41
N LEU A 776 -2.01 25.06 -23.45
CA LEU A 776 -0.67 25.67 -23.34
C LEU A 776 -0.70 27.08 -22.70
N ARG A 777 -1.80 27.82 -22.90
CA ARG A 777 -2.02 29.14 -22.29
C ARG A 777 -2.50 29.09 -20.83
N ARG A 778 -2.89 27.91 -20.34
CA ARG A 778 -3.49 27.68 -19.02
C ARG A 778 -2.55 26.95 -18.06
N THR A 779 -1.75 26.02 -18.56
CA THR A 779 -0.80 25.24 -17.74
C THR A 779 0.25 26.13 -17.09
N GLU A 780 0.62 25.79 -15.85
CA GLU A 780 1.76 26.41 -15.15
C GLU A 780 2.99 25.48 -15.12
N LYS A 781 2.81 24.14 -15.07
CA LYS A 781 3.90 23.15 -15.08
C LYS A 781 4.81 23.27 -16.32
N SER A 782 6.12 23.13 -16.13
CA SER A 782 7.11 23.25 -17.24
C SER A 782 7.14 22.02 -18.15
N TYR A 783 6.90 20.83 -17.60
CA TYR A 783 6.92 19.57 -18.34
C TYR A 783 5.72 19.46 -19.31
N LEU A 784 4.48 19.67 -18.84
CA LEU A 784 3.30 19.74 -19.72
C LEU A 784 3.46 20.79 -20.83
N LYS A 785 4.08 21.95 -20.56
CA LYS A 785 4.42 22.93 -21.62
C LYS A 785 5.37 22.39 -22.67
N CYS A 786 6.33 21.53 -22.29
CA CYS A 786 7.22 20.86 -23.23
C CYS A 786 6.42 19.91 -24.12
N LEU A 787 5.62 19.00 -23.54
CA LEU A 787 4.76 18.07 -24.28
C LEU A 787 3.80 18.79 -25.25
N LEU A 788 3.10 19.83 -24.78
CA LEU A 788 2.21 20.63 -25.64
C LEU A 788 2.96 21.35 -26.79
N MET A 789 4.24 21.67 -26.62
CA MET A 789 5.08 22.19 -27.70
C MET A 789 5.59 21.08 -28.63
N GLN A 790 5.83 19.86 -28.12
CA GLN A 790 6.17 18.69 -28.91
C GLN A 790 5.01 18.28 -29.84
N VAL A 791 3.75 18.35 -29.40
CA VAL A 791 2.57 18.22 -30.28
C VAL A 791 2.63 19.20 -31.47
N ILE A 792 3.03 20.46 -31.25
CA ILE A 792 3.17 21.47 -32.31
C ILE A 792 4.35 21.14 -33.23
N ALA A 793 5.47 20.66 -32.69
CA ALA A 793 6.64 20.22 -33.46
C ALA A 793 6.31 18.99 -34.33
N ASN A 794 5.61 18.00 -33.79
CA ASN A 794 5.11 16.84 -34.53
C ASN A 794 4.10 17.25 -35.62
N ALA A 795 3.20 18.21 -35.35
CA ALA A 795 2.30 18.75 -36.37
C ALA A 795 3.06 19.47 -37.52
N LEU A 796 4.19 20.13 -37.22
CA LEU A 796 5.07 20.71 -38.24
C LEU A 796 5.81 19.64 -39.06
N TYR A 797 6.28 18.58 -38.40
CA TYR A 797 6.92 17.45 -39.08
C TYR A 797 5.92 16.63 -39.92
N TYR A 798 4.67 16.51 -39.46
CA TYR A 798 3.54 15.90 -40.17
C TYR A 798 3.24 16.66 -41.46
N ASN A 799 2.92 17.95 -41.38
CA ASN A 799 2.63 18.82 -42.54
C ASN A 799 2.81 20.30 -42.19
N ALA A 800 4.04 20.82 -42.34
CA ALA A 800 4.39 22.20 -42.01
C ALA A 800 3.49 23.26 -42.69
N VAL A 801 3.09 23.04 -43.95
CA VAL A 801 2.26 23.99 -44.71
C VAL A 801 0.86 24.10 -44.10
N LEU A 802 0.23 22.95 -43.81
CA LEU A 802 -1.08 22.89 -43.16
C LEU A 802 -1.03 23.51 -41.76
N THR A 803 -0.08 23.07 -40.94
CA THR A 803 0.10 23.52 -39.55
C THR A 803 0.34 25.02 -39.44
N ILE A 804 1.22 25.61 -40.28
CA ILE A 804 1.42 27.06 -40.29
C ILE A 804 0.17 27.81 -40.75
N SER A 805 -0.57 27.29 -41.75
CA SER A 805 -1.83 27.92 -42.18
C SER A 805 -2.88 27.96 -41.06
N ILE A 806 -2.93 26.92 -40.22
CA ILE A 806 -3.82 26.82 -39.05
C ILE A 806 -3.36 27.80 -37.95
N LEU A 807 -2.08 27.80 -37.59
CA LEU A 807 -1.54 28.72 -36.57
C LEU A 807 -1.68 30.21 -36.98
N GLN A 808 -1.61 30.51 -38.28
CA GLN A 808 -1.91 31.84 -38.82
C GLN A 808 -3.42 32.15 -38.79
N LYS A 809 -4.29 31.21 -39.17
CA LYS A 809 -5.76 31.33 -39.10
C LYS A 809 -6.26 31.57 -37.66
N LEU A 810 -5.62 30.93 -36.68
CA LEU A 810 -5.90 31.12 -35.25
C LEU A 810 -5.29 32.41 -34.68
N GLY A 811 -4.38 33.07 -35.40
CA GLY A 811 -3.70 34.30 -34.97
C GLY A 811 -2.61 34.09 -33.91
N VAL A 812 -2.16 32.86 -33.69
CA VAL A 812 -1.29 32.48 -32.55
C VAL A 812 0.17 32.19 -32.95
N ALA A 813 0.48 32.07 -34.24
CA ALA A 813 1.81 31.66 -34.72
C ALA A 813 2.97 32.42 -34.06
N THR A 814 2.90 33.76 -34.01
CA THR A 814 3.96 34.61 -33.41
C THR A 814 4.11 34.42 -31.91
N GLU A 815 3.02 34.14 -31.18
CA GLU A 815 3.02 33.86 -29.74
C GLU A 815 3.71 32.53 -29.45
N ILE A 816 3.28 31.47 -30.14
CA ILE A 816 3.82 30.11 -30.01
C ILE A 816 5.31 30.07 -30.33
N PHE A 817 5.76 30.63 -31.46
CA PHE A 817 7.18 30.63 -31.79
C PHE A 817 8.02 31.44 -30.79
N ASN A 818 7.51 32.56 -30.29
CA ASN A 818 8.23 33.32 -29.26
C ASN A 818 8.39 32.52 -27.96
N LEU A 819 7.33 31.84 -27.50
CA LEU A 819 7.38 30.98 -26.32
C LEU A 819 8.34 29.80 -26.55
N TRP A 820 8.25 29.10 -27.68
CA TRP A 820 9.12 27.97 -28.00
C TRP A 820 10.60 28.36 -28.00
N PHE A 821 10.95 29.49 -28.64
CA PHE A 821 12.33 29.99 -28.62
C PHE A 821 12.79 30.44 -27.23
N GLN A 822 11.89 30.92 -26.36
CA GLN A 822 12.23 31.22 -24.96
C GLN A 822 12.53 29.92 -24.20
N MET A 823 11.69 28.90 -24.33
CA MET A 823 11.88 27.60 -23.68
C MET A 823 13.18 26.91 -24.10
N LEU A 824 13.51 26.92 -25.40
CA LEU A 824 14.76 26.36 -25.96
C LEU A 824 16.03 27.12 -25.51
N GLN A 825 15.89 28.37 -25.08
CA GLN A 825 16.98 29.22 -24.60
C GLN A 825 17.08 29.27 -23.07
N GLN A 826 16.11 28.69 -22.34
CA GLN A 826 16.08 28.71 -20.88
C GLN A 826 17.04 27.66 -20.30
N VAL A 827 17.89 28.10 -19.39
CA VAL A 827 18.99 27.31 -18.80
C VAL A 827 18.92 27.45 -17.27
N ARG A 828 19.10 26.34 -16.54
CA ARG A 828 19.14 26.29 -15.07
C ARG A 828 20.44 26.90 -14.54
N LYS A 829 20.52 27.15 -13.23
CA LYS A 829 21.75 27.63 -12.56
C LYS A 829 22.95 26.69 -12.78
N SER A 830 22.71 25.40 -13.04
CA SER A 830 23.71 24.37 -13.36
C SER A 830 24.29 24.47 -14.78
N GLY A 831 23.71 25.28 -15.67
CA GLY A 831 24.12 25.34 -17.09
C GLY A 831 23.39 24.36 -18.00
N LEU A 832 22.58 23.45 -17.45
CA LEU A 832 21.71 22.52 -18.20
C LEU A 832 20.44 23.19 -18.71
N LEU A 833 19.86 22.66 -19.79
CA LEU A 833 18.56 23.10 -20.32
C LEU A 833 17.46 22.98 -19.25
N ALA A 834 16.59 23.98 -19.17
CA ALA A 834 15.46 23.96 -18.25
C ALA A 834 14.21 23.25 -18.80
N ASN A 835 14.13 23.08 -20.12
CA ASN A 835 13.02 22.49 -20.88
C ASN A 835 13.57 21.53 -21.93
N PHE A 836 12.76 20.56 -22.38
CA PHE A 836 13.15 19.53 -23.35
C PHE A 836 14.42 18.78 -22.88
N LYS A 837 14.30 18.07 -21.75
CA LYS A 837 15.44 17.38 -21.11
C LYS A 837 15.84 16.12 -21.88
N ARG A 838 14.85 15.31 -22.30
CA ARG A 838 15.04 13.98 -22.86
C ARG A 838 15.67 14.03 -24.26
N GLU A 839 16.22 12.91 -24.71
CA GLU A 839 16.71 12.81 -26.09
C GLU A 839 15.54 12.99 -27.09
N HIS A 840 14.43 12.27 -26.86
CA HIS A 840 13.23 12.30 -27.69
C HIS A 840 12.70 13.74 -27.88
N ASP A 841 12.57 14.50 -26.79
CA ASP A 841 12.12 15.91 -26.80
C ASP A 841 12.88 16.78 -27.81
N LYS A 842 14.20 16.63 -27.82
CA LYS A 842 15.12 17.41 -28.66
C LYS A 842 15.02 16.94 -30.11
N LYS A 843 14.91 15.62 -30.34
CA LYS A 843 14.70 15.01 -31.66
C LYS A 843 13.41 15.51 -32.31
N VAL A 844 12.28 15.41 -31.60
CA VAL A 844 10.97 15.93 -32.03
C VAL A 844 11.05 17.43 -32.37
N CYS A 845 11.63 18.24 -31.47
CA CYS A 845 11.78 19.67 -31.70
C CYS A 845 12.68 19.99 -32.91
N CYS A 846 13.78 19.25 -33.12
CA CYS A 846 14.62 19.37 -34.31
C CYS A 846 13.82 19.07 -35.59
N LEU A 847 13.12 17.93 -35.66
CA LEU A 847 12.35 17.53 -36.84
C LEU A 847 11.24 18.55 -37.18
N GLY A 848 10.55 19.10 -36.16
CA GLY A 848 9.56 20.16 -36.32
C GLY A 848 10.16 21.47 -36.86
N LEU A 849 11.27 21.93 -36.30
CA LEU A 849 11.94 23.17 -36.75
C LEU A 849 12.56 23.03 -38.16
N ILE A 850 13.19 21.90 -38.48
CA ILE A 850 13.77 21.63 -39.81
C ILE A 850 12.69 21.69 -40.90
N SER A 851 11.50 21.17 -40.60
CA SER A 851 10.36 21.13 -41.55
C SER A 851 9.91 22.53 -42.00
N LEU A 852 10.21 23.58 -41.23
CA LEU A 852 9.92 24.97 -41.60
C LEU A 852 10.79 25.48 -42.77
N PHE A 853 11.96 24.90 -43.02
CA PHE A 853 12.84 25.33 -44.13
C PHE A 853 12.27 24.97 -45.52
N ALA A 854 11.33 24.03 -45.59
CA ALA A 854 10.62 23.69 -46.82
C ALA A 854 9.54 24.72 -47.21
N LEU A 855 9.20 25.67 -46.31
CA LEU A 855 8.09 26.60 -46.52
C LEU A 855 8.43 27.76 -47.47
N PRO A 856 7.47 28.24 -48.31
CA PRO A 856 7.63 29.45 -49.10
C PRO A 856 7.87 30.72 -48.26
N ALA A 857 8.49 31.74 -48.88
CA ALA A 857 8.75 33.04 -48.24
C ALA A 857 7.48 33.79 -47.79
N GLU A 858 6.32 33.51 -48.41
CA GLU A 858 5.02 34.07 -48.03
C GLU A 858 4.53 33.54 -46.67
N GLN A 859 4.91 32.32 -46.30
CA GLN A 859 4.48 31.67 -45.05
C GLN A 859 5.49 31.83 -43.91
N LEU A 860 6.78 31.97 -44.25
CA LEU A 860 7.87 32.19 -43.29
C LEU A 860 8.76 33.36 -43.74
N PRO A 861 8.62 34.57 -43.17
CA PRO A 861 9.46 35.72 -43.49
C PRO A 861 10.95 35.46 -43.21
N ASP A 862 11.83 36.10 -43.98
CA ASP A 862 13.28 35.83 -43.92
C ASP A 862 13.92 36.14 -42.54
N ASP A 863 13.37 37.10 -41.80
CA ASP A 863 13.79 37.41 -40.41
C ASP A 863 13.47 36.26 -39.43
N ALA A 864 12.27 35.68 -39.56
CA ALA A 864 11.86 34.51 -38.79
C ALA A 864 12.67 33.26 -39.19
N LEU A 865 12.92 33.07 -40.49
CA LEU A 865 13.78 32.00 -41.00
C LEU A 865 15.20 32.06 -40.39
N GLY A 866 15.77 33.27 -40.27
CA GLY A 866 17.06 33.48 -39.60
C GLY A 866 17.07 33.03 -38.14
N ARG A 867 15.99 33.27 -37.39
CA ARG A 867 15.85 32.83 -35.99
C ARG A 867 15.63 31.32 -35.86
N VAL A 868 14.76 30.74 -36.69
CA VAL A 868 14.55 29.28 -36.76
C VAL A 868 15.87 28.56 -37.05
N PHE A 869 16.66 29.04 -38.02
CA PHE A 869 17.90 28.41 -38.43
C PHE A 869 18.96 28.38 -37.31
N ARG A 870 19.09 29.47 -36.54
CA ARG A 870 19.98 29.53 -35.36
C ARG A 870 19.54 28.53 -34.28
N ALA A 871 18.27 28.59 -33.87
CA ALA A 871 17.72 27.70 -32.86
C ALA A 871 17.83 26.21 -33.24
N THR A 872 17.65 25.88 -34.52
CA THR A 872 17.82 24.51 -35.04
C THR A 872 19.26 24.02 -34.91
N LEU A 873 20.24 24.87 -35.23
CA LEU A 873 21.66 24.51 -35.08
C LEU A 873 22.05 24.34 -33.60
N ASP A 874 21.62 25.25 -32.72
CA ASP A 874 21.90 25.15 -31.29
C ASP A 874 21.31 23.86 -30.68
N LEU A 875 20.10 23.49 -31.09
CA LEU A 875 19.43 22.28 -30.63
C LEU A 875 20.08 21.01 -31.19
N LEU A 876 20.46 20.98 -32.47
CA LEU A 876 21.18 19.86 -33.09
C LEU A 876 22.55 19.60 -32.40
N VAL A 877 23.26 20.65 -31.98
CA VAL A 877 24.50 20.50 -31.21
C VAL A 877 24.22 19.89 -29.84
N LYS A 878 23.24 20.41 -29.10
CA LYS A 878 22.86 19.86 -27.78
C LYS A 878 22.36 18.41 -27.86
N TYR A 879 21.63 18.06 -28.92
CA TYR A 879 21.22 16.69 -29.21
C TYR A 879 22.44 15.79 -29.45
N LYS A 880 23.39 16.23 -30.29
CA LYS A 880 24.64 15.51 -30.53
C LYS A 880 25.42 15.24 -29.23
N ASP A 881 25.57 16.28 -28.41
CA ASP A 881 26.38 16.21 -27.20
C ASP A 881 25.76 15.21 -26.20
N GLN A 882 24.43 15.19 -26.06
CA GLN A 882 23.72 14.21 -25.22
C GLN A 882 23.87 12.77 -25.73
N VAL A 883 23.64 12.51 -27.03
CA VAL A 883 23.80 11.17 -27.62
C VAL A 883 25.24 10.66 -27.41
N ALA A 884 26.23 11.55 -27.51
CA ALA A 884 27.63 11.24 -27.27
C ALA A 884 28.03 11.15 -25.77
N GLU A 885 27.14 11.49 -24.85
CA GLU A 885 27.30 11.22 -23.40
C GLU A 885 26.63 9.89 -23.05
N ALA A 886 25.38 9.67 -23.47
CA ALA A 886 24.65 8.41 -23.30
C ALA A 886 25.44 7.20 -23.83
N ALA A 887 26.02 7.30 -25.03
CA ALA A 887 26.85 6.22 -25.59
C ALA A 887 28.09 5.88 -24.74
N LYS A 888 28.65 6.85 -23.99
CA LYS A 888 29.81 6.59 -23.11
C LYS A 888 29.41 6.00 -21.76
N VAL A 889 28.18 6.26 -21.31
CA VAL A 889 27.63 5.64 -20.10
C VAL A 889 27.35 4.17 -20.40
N ALA A 890 26.67 3.88 -21.52
CA ALA A 890 26.46 2.51 -21.99
C ALA A 890 27.79 1.74 -22.22
N GLU A 891 28.80 2.36 -22.86
CA GLU A 891 30.14 1.75 -23.00
C GLU A 891 30.88 1.52 -21.67
N ALA A 892 30.49 2.19 -20.57
CA ALA A 892 31.08 1.99 -19.25
C ALA A 892 30.32 0.94 -18.43
N GLU A 893 28.99 0.88 -18.55
CA GLU A 893 28.14 -0.12 -17.90
C GLU A 893 28.40 -1.53 -18.46
N ASP A 894 28.65 -1.67 -19.76
CA ASP A 894 29.08 -2.93 -20.41
C ASP A 894 30.44 -3.46 -19.89
N ASP A 895 31.29 -2.60 -19.29
CA ASP A 895 32.65 -2.95 -18.83
C ASP A 895 32.72 -3.22 -17.29
N ASP A 896 31.75 -2.72 -16.50
CA ASP A 896 31.73 -2.80 -15.02
C ASP A 896 30.80 -3.90 -14.44
N ASP A 897 30.21 -4.76 -15.29
CA ASP A 897 29.28 -5.86 -14.91
C ASP A 897 29.93 -7.04 -14.12
N MET A 898 31.06 -6.80 -13.43
CA MET A 898 31.91 -7.80 -12.76
C MET A 898 32.59 -7.38 -11.42
N ASP A 899 32.10 -6.37 -10.70
CA ASP A 899 32.27 -6.19 -9.23
C ASP A 899 31.40 -4.98 -8.80
N GLY A 900 30.56 -4.96 -7.77
CA GLY A 900 30.40 -5.82 -6.61
C GLY A 900 29.77 -4.98 -5.47
N PHE A 901 28.96 -5.61 -4.61
CA PHE A 901 28.25 -4.97 -3.48
C PHE A 901 29.08 -3.91 -2.72
N GLN A 902 28.57 -2.68 -2.62
CA GLN A 902 28.86 -1.78 -1.49
C GLN A 902 27.56 -1.18 -0.94
N THR A 903 27.38 -1.39 0.37
CA THR A 903 26.37 -0.80 1.23
C THR A 903 26.88 0.55 1.75
N ASP A 904 26.01 1.55 1.85
CA ASP A 904 26.15 2.59 2.87
C ASP A 904 24.77 2.82 3.53
N ASP A 905 24.71 2.57 4.85
CA ASP A 905 23.59 2.95 5.73
C ASP A 905 23.82 4.40 6.21
N GLU A 906 22.83 5.32 6.16
CA GLU A 906 22.73 6.41 7.16
C GLU A 906 21.33 7.05 7.27
N ASP A 907 20.59 6.63 8.31
CA ASP A 907 19.57 7.35 9.12
C ASP A 907 18.42 8.18 8.45
N GLU A 908 17.24 7.55 8.30
CA GLU A 908 15.92 8.22 8.19
C GLU A 908 15.31 8.55 9.58
N ASP A 909 14.82 9.78 9.76
CA ASP A 909 14.02 10.22 10.93
C ASP A 909 12.53 10.36 10.54
N VAL A 910 11.66 9.53 11.13
CA VAL A 910 10.23 9.44 10.82
C VAL A 910 9.41 10.55 11.49
N ASP A 911 8.62 11.32 10.72
CA ASP A 911 7.43 12.02 11.22
C ASP A 911 6.21 11.74 10.33
N GLY A 912 5.03 11.61 10.95
CA GLY A 912 3.82 11.15 10.29
C GLY A 912 2.58 11.79 10.90
N SER A 913 1.85 12.53 10.07
CA SER A 913 0.65 13.29 10.46
C SER A 913 -0.49 12.98 9.50
N ASP A 914 -1.51 12.25 9.97
CA ASP A 914 -2.67 11.90 9.17
C ASP A 914 -3.99 12.08 9.95
N LYS A 915 -5.04 12.57 9.28
CA LYS A 915 -6.29 13.09 9.88
C LYS A 915 -7.55 12.26 9.52
N GLU A 916 -8.49 12.16 10.48
CA GLU A 916 -9.96 11.99 10.31
C GLU A 916 -10.59 10.77 9.57
N MET A 917 -11.92 10.57 9.63
CA MET A 917 -12.73 9.72 10.55
C MET A 917 -14.06 9.30 9.85
N GLY A 918 -14.82 8.24 10.20
CA GLY A 918 -14.64 7.16 11.18
C GLY A 918 -15.93 6.80 11.98
N PHE A 919 -16.82 5.91 11.49
CA PHE A 919 -18.08 5.49 12.17
C PHE A 919 -18.05 4.06 12.78
N ASP A 920 -18.89 3.78 13.79
CA ASP A 920 -18.76 2.63 14.71
C ASP A 920 -19.82 1.53 14.54
N ALA A 921 -19.48 0.33 15.05
CA ALA A 921 -20.41 -0.62 15.66
C ALA A 921 -19.77 -1.23 16.94
N GLU A 922 -20.47 -1.18 18.08
CA GLU A 922 -19.91 -1.60 19.38
C GLU A 922 -19.75 -3.13 19.54
N ASP A 923 -18.51 -3.63 19.43
CA ASP A 923 -17.75 -4.26 20.54
C ASP A 923 -16.26 -4.54 20.17
N GLY A 924 -15.85 -4.21 18.94
CA GLY A 924 -14.47 -4.36 18.44
C GLY A 924 -13.45 -3.48 19.20
N ASP A 925 -12.47 -4.12 19.82
CA ASP A 925 -11.31 -3.47 20.46
C ASP A 925 -10.06 -3.56 19.53
N GLU A 926 -10.30 -3.58 18.20
CA GLU A 926 -9.35 -3.86 17.10
C GLU A 926 -9.13 -2.69 16.10
N ALA A 927 -10.10 -1.78 15.91
CA ALA A 927 -10.18 -0.95 14.70
C ALA A 927 -9.04 0.08 14.49
N ASP A 928 -8.47 0.63 15.56
CA ASP A 928 -7.57 1.79 15.46
C ASP A 928 -6.11 1.40 15.08
N SER A 929 -5.80 0.11 14.89
CA SER A 929 -4.51 -0.42 14.41
C SER A 929 -4.49 -0.72 12.91
N ILE A 930 -5.63 -1.12 12.34
CA ILE A 930 -5.79 -1.44 10.90
C ILE A 930 -5.31 -0.25 10.04
N ARG A 931 -5.61 0.97 10.48
CA ARG A 931 -5.19 2.22 9.83
C ARG A 931 -3.67 2.48 9.88
N LEU A 932 -2.97 2.06 10.93
CA LEU A 932 -1.51 2.21 11.04
C LEU A 932 -0.74 1.02 10.43
N GLN A 933 -1.39 -0.14 10.26
CA GLN A 933 -0.80 -1.29 9.58
C GLN A 933 -0.93 -1.22 8.06
N LYS A 934 -2.03 -0.69 7.49
CA LYS A 934 -2.06 -0.32 6.06
C LYS A 934 -0.92 0.66 5.74
N LEU A 935 -0.87 1.78 6.45
CA LEU A 935 0.15 2.84 6.29
C LEU A 935 1.60 2.43 6.64
N ALA A 936 1.86 1.21 7.13
CA ALA A 936 3.22 0.74 7.46
C ALA A 936 3.62 -0.59 6.78
N ALA A 937 2.66 -1.40 6.32
CA ALA A 937 2.94 -2.49 5.37
C ALA A 937 3.19 -1.92 3.96
N GLN A 938 2.48 -0.84 3.61
CA GLN A 938 2.76 0.01 2.45
C GLN A 938 4.17 0.63 2.47
N ALA A 939 4.89 0.62 3.61
CA ALA A 939 6.19 1.27 3.74
C ALA A 939 7.41 0.37 3.46
N LYS A 940 7.27 -0.91 3.05
CA LYS A 940 8.46 -1.80 3.03
C LYS A 940 8.50 -3.07 2.15
N ALA A 941 7.43 -3.47 1.43
CA ALA A 941 7.42 -4.81 0.82
C ALA A 941 8.20 -4.93 -0.51
N PHE A 942 7.80 -4.20 -1.57
CA PHE A 942 8.39 -4.31 -2.92
C PHE A 942 8.19 -3.05 -3.79
N ARG A 943 8.70 -1.90 -3.34
CA ARG A 943 9.16 -0.83 -4.26
C ARG A 943 10.48 -0.26 -3.71
N PRO A 944 11.47 0.05 -4.56
CA PRO A 944 12.51 1.01 -4.21
C PRO A 944 11.88 2.41 -4.10
N ASP A 945 12.34 3.24 -3.18
CA ASP A 945 11.77 4.56 -2.96
C ASP A 945 12.22 5.54 -4.05
N ASP A 946 11.25 6.06 -4.79
CA ASP A 946 11.24 7.48 -5.19
C ASP A 946 10.62 8.25 -4.03
N ASP A 947 11.40 9.13 -3.40
CA ASP A 947 10.95 10.02 -2.33
C ASP A 947 10.96 11.47 -2.86
N ASP A 948 9.78 12.10 -2.86
CA ASP A 948 9.55 13.46 -3.37
C ASP A 948 10.13 14.52 -2.40
N ASP A 949 11.44 14.71 -2.44
CA ASP A 949 12.11 15.92 -1.94
C ASP A 949 11.85 17.06 -2.96
N ASP A 950 11.30 18.21 -2.52
CA ASP A 950 10.70 19.30 -3.34
C ASP A 950 11.73 20.17 -4.14
N ASP A 951 12.76 19.52 -4.69
CA ASP A 951 13.68 19.98 -5.73
C ASP A 951 14.18 18.81 -6.63
N SER A 952 13.69 17.57 -6.44
CA SER A 952 14.07 16.32 -7.16
C SER A 952 13.31 16.14 -8.48
N ASP A 953 13.45 17.10 -9.38
CA ASP A 953 12.88 17.05 -10.73
C ASP A 953 13.65 16.09 -11.67
N ASP A 954 14.31 15.05 -11.15
CA ASP A 954 15.24 14.17 -11.88
C ASP A 954 14.83 12.68 -11.93
N ASP A 955 13.66 12.28 -11.40
CA ASP A 955 13.04 11.02 -11.86
C ASP A 955 12.47 11.19 -13.27
N TYR A 956 13.26 10.70 -14.23
CA TYR A 956 12.93 10.65 -15.64
C TYR A 956 13.14 9.22 -16.15
N SER A 957 12.67 8.23 -15.38
CA SER A 957 12.63 6.80 -15.74
C SER A 957 11.58 6.42 -16.80
N ASP A 958 10.87 7.42 -17.34
CA ASP A 958 9.89 7.36 -18.43
C ASP A 958 10.59 7.18 -19.82
N ASP A 959 11.58 6.28 -19.86
CA ASP A 959 12.15 5.61 -21.05
C ASP A 959 11.19 4.47 -21.49
N GLU A 960 9.90 4.81 -21.64
CA GLU A 960 8.96 3.96 -22.37
C GLU A 960 9.54 3.76 -23.79
N GLU A 961 9.92 2.53 -24.18
CA GLU A 961 10.42 2.16 -25.51
C GLU A 961 9.31 2.24 -26.60
N LEU A 962 8.63 3.39 -26.69
CA LEU A 962 7.61 3.73 -27.67
C LEU A 962 8.25 3.84 -29.06
N GLN A 963 8.40 2.71 -29.75
CA GLN A 963 8.94 2.65 -31.10
C GLN A 963 8.13 3.52 -32.07
N SER A 964 8.68 4.67 -32.44
CA SER A 964 8.03 5.62 -33.33
C SER A 964 8.65 5.60 -34.73
N PRO A 965 7.87 5.87 -35.80
CA PRO A 965 8.41 6.10 -37.14
C PRO A 965 9.42 7.25 -37.24
N ILE A 966 9.49 8.15 -36.23
CA ILE A 966 10.55 9.16 -36.19
C ILE A 966 11.90 8.59 -35.73
N ASP A 967 11.96 7.37 -35.19
CA ASP A 967 13.19 6.83 -34.65
C ASP A 967 14.20 6.43 -35.71
N GLU A 968 13.72 5.97 -36.86
CA GLU A 968 14.52 5.74 -38.06
C GLU A 968 15.05 7.03 -38.72
N VAL A 969 14.61 8.22 -38.26
CA VAL A 969 14.91 9.52 -38.89
C VAL A 969 16.03 10.25 -38.15
N ASP A 970 17.24 10.21 -38.73
CA ASP A 970 18.39 10.98 -38.24
C ASP A 970 18.18 12.51 -38.46
N PRO A 971 18.17 13.33 -37.39
CA PRO A 971 17.91 14.77 -37.52
C PRO A 971 18.98 15.55 -38.29
N PHE A 972 20.24 15.10 -38.27
CA PHE A 972 21.33 15.78 -38.98
C PHE A 972 21.24 15.54 -40.49
N ILE A 973 20.93 14.31 -40.89
CA ILE A 973 20.66 13.96 -42.29
C ILE A 973 19.44 14.75 -42.80
N PHE A 974 18.35 14.75 -42.03
CA PHE A 974 17.13 15.48 -42.38
C PHE A 974 17.40 16.99 -42.53
N PHE A 975 18.12 17.62 -41.61
CA PHE A 975 18.55 19.02 -41.72
C PHE A 975 19.29 19.30 -43.03
N VAL A 976 20.32 18.49 -43.35
CA VAL A 976 21.15 18.70 -44.53
C VAL A 976 20.36 18.55 -45.83
N ASP A 977 19.48 17.56 -45.93
CA ASP A 977 18.68 17.34 -47.14
C ASP A 977 17.60 18.42 -47.31
N THR A 978 16.93 18.85 -46.23
CA THR A 978 15.94 19.94 -46.32
C THR A 978 16.62 21.26 -46.69
N VAL A 979 17.82 21.56 -46.17
CA VAL A 979 18.58 22.76 -46.55
C VAL A 979 19.06 22.70 -48.01
N LYS A 980 19.52 21.53 -48.50
CA LYS A 980 19.83 21.31 -49.93
C LYS A 980 18.61 21.51 -50.82
N ALA A 981 17.44 21.01 -50.41
CA ALA A 981 16.18 21.21 -51.12
C ALA A 981 15.78 22.70 -51.16
N MET A 982 15.88 23.41 -50.03
CA MET A 982 15.65 24.86 -49.96
C MET A 982 16.62 25.65 -50.86
N GLN A 983 17.89 25.27 -50.89
CA GLN A 983 18.90 25.87 -51.79
C GLN A 983 18.55 25.65 -53.27
N ALA A 984 18.06 24.46 -53.64
CA ALA A 984 17.65 24.15 -55.01
C ALA A 984 16.38 24.91 -55.44
N VAL A 985 15.39 25.05 -54.55
CA VAL A 985 14.11 25.71 -54.82
C VAL A 985 14.21 27.24 -54.73
N SER A 986 15.05 27.79 -53.86
CA SER A 986 15.17 29.24 -53.62
C SER A 986 16.61 29.69 -53.34
N PRO A 987 17.51 29.68 -54.36
CA PRO A 987 18.93 30.01 -54.18
C PRO A 987 19.20 31.39 -53.56
N MET A 988 18.44 32.42 -53.95
CA MET A 988 18.59 33.78 -53.42
C MET A 988 18.23 33.87 -51.93
N ARG A 989 17.20 33.15 -51.48
CA ARG A 989 16.76 33.14 -50.08
C ARG A 989 17.79 32.44 -49.20
N PHE A 990 18.36 31.34 -49.68
CA PHE A 990 19.49 30.69 -49.02
C PHE A 990 20.73 31.60 -48.96
N GLN A 991 21.09 32.29 -50.04
CA GLN A 991 22.21 33.24 -50.04
C GLN A 991 22.02 34.39 -49.03
N ASN A 992 20.81 34.98 -48.96
CA ASN A 992 20.49 36.01 -47.97
C ASN A 992 20.63 35.48 -46.54
N LEU A 993 20.11 34.27 -46.27
CA LEU A 993 20.24 33.61 -44.97
C LEU A 993 21.73 33.37 -44.60
N THR A 994 22.54 32.83 -45.52
CA THR A 994 23.97 32.60 -45.25
C THR A 994 24.73 33.90 -44.98
N GLN A 995 24.42 34.98 -45.69
CA GLN A 995 25.05 36.30 -45.51
C GLN A 995 24.60 37.01 -44.23
N ALA A 996 23.38 36.75 -43.74
CA ALA A 996 22.84 37.33 -42.50
C ALA A 996 23.22 36.54 -41.22
N LEU A 997 23.86 35.38 -41.36
CA LEU A 997 24.34 34.57 -40.24
C LEU A 997 25.72 35.03 -39.77
N GLU A 998 25.90 35.07 -38.45
CA GLU A 998 27.19 35.32 -37.82
C GLU A 998 28.17 34.17 -38.08
N PHE A 999 29.47 34.46 -38.07
CA PHE A 999 30.53 33.49 -38.38
C PHE A 999 30.47 32.22 -37.52
N HIS A 1000 30.02 32.33 -36.26
CA HIS A 1000 29.81 31.18 -35.37
C HIS A 1000 28.76 30.19 -35.93
N TYR A 1001 27.57 30.67 -36.31
CA TYR A 1001 26.52 29.81 -36.89
C TYR A 1001 26.89 29.28 -38.28
N GLN A 1002 27.68 30.02 -39.06
CA GLN A 1002 28.26 29.49 -40.32
C GLN A 1002 29.22 28.32 -40.04
N ALA A 1003 30.02 28.39 -38.96
CA ALA A 1003 30.88 27.27 -38.54
C ALA A 1003 30.06 26.09 -38.01
N LEU A 1004 29.04 26.33 -37.19
CA LEU A 1004 28.12 25.28 -36.71
C LEU A 1004 27.41 24.56 -37.86
N ALA A 1005 26.87 25.29 -38.85
CA ALA A 1005 26.22 24.69 -40.02
C ALA A 1005 27.17 23.77 -40.82
N ASN A 1006 28.44 24.15 -40.95
CA ASN A 1006 29.45 23.31 -41.59
C ASN A 1006 29.79 22.07 -40.74
N GLY A 1007 29.89 22.21 -39.42
CA GLY A 1007 30.12 21.09 -38.49
C GLY A 1007 28.98 20.08 -38.47
N VAL A 1008 27.74 20.56 -38.42
CA VAL A 1008 26.51 19.76 -38.56
C VAL A 1008 26.49 19.02 -39.89
N ALA A 1009 26.83 19.69 -41.00
CA ALA A 1009 26.87 19.06 -42.32
C ALA A 1009 27.96 17.98 -42.46
N GLN A 1010 29.12 18.15 -41.80
CA GLN A 1010 30.16 17.12 -41.73
C GLN A 1010 29.71 15.92 -40.88
N HIS A 1011 29.03 16.16 -39.76
CA HIS A 1011 28.54 15.10 -38.89
C HIS A 1011 27.41 14.29 -39.54
N ALA A 1012 26.49 14.93 -40.28
CA ALA A 1012 25.46 14.24 -41.06
C ALA A 1012 26.05 13.26 -42.08
N GLU A 1013 27.18 13.58 -42.70
CA GLU A 1013 27.86 12.68 -43.65
C GLU A 1013 28.56 11.50 -42.93
N GLN A 1014 29.02 11.68 -41.69
CA GLN A 1014 29.50 10.58 -40.84
C GLN A 1014 28.35 9.62 -40.49
N ARG A 1015 27.23 10.16 -39.97
CA ARG A 1015 26.01 9.40 -39.65
C ARG A 1015 25.48 8.60 -40.84
N ARG A 1016 25.57 9.13 -42.07
CA ARG A 1016 25.21 8.39 -43.31
C ARG A 1016 26.03 7.12 -43.48
N VAL A 1017 27.35 7.21 -43.31
CA VAL A 1017 28.26 6.07 -43.47
C VAL A 1017 28.07 5.05 -42.35
N GLU A 1018 27.81 5.51 -41.12
CA GLU A 1018 27.46 4.66 -39.97
C GLU A 1018 26.16 3.88 -40.22
N ILE A 1019 25.07 4.58 -40.59
CA ILE A 1019 23.76 3.95 -40.88
C ILE A 1019 23.84 2.99 -42.08
N GLU A 1020 24.63 3.29 -43.11
CA GLU A 1020 24.86 2.34 -44.22
C GLU A 1020 25.60 1.08 -43.73
N LYS A 1021 26.60 1.23 -42.85
CA LYS A 1021 27.33 0.11 -42.24
C LYS A 1021 26.41 -0.74 -41.35
N GLU A 1022 25.65 -0.12 -40.46
CA GLU A 1022 24.65 -0.80 -39.61
C GLU A 1022 23.63 -1.57 -40.45
N LYS A 1023 23.15 -1.00 -41.56
CA LYS A 1023 22.23 -1.67 -42.49
C LYS A 1023 22.88 -2.86 -43.21
N MET A 1024 24.16 -2.78 -43.57
CA MET A 1024 24.89 -3.94 -44.10
C MET A 1024 25.12 -5.02 -43.04
N GLU A 1025 25.40 -4.64 -41.79
CA GLU A 1025 25.58 -5.57 -40.68
C GLU A 1025 24.25 -6.27 -40.33
N LYS A 1026 23.15 -5.53 -40.15
CA LYS A 1026 21.79 -6.09 -39.96
C LYS A 1026 21.33 -6.97 -41.12
N ALA A 1027 21.66 -6.61 -42.38
CA ALA A 1027 21.36 -7.47 -43.53
C ALA A 1027 22.23 -8.74 -43.58
N SER A 1028 23.42 -8.71 -42.99
CA SER A 1028 24.30 -9.89 -42.92
C SER A 1028 23.88 -10.87 -41.81
N THR A 1029 23.41 -10.37 -40.67
CA THR A 1029 22.86 -11.21 -39.59
C THR A 1029 21.50 -11.78 -39.97
N ALA A 1030 20.60 -10.98 -40.57
CA ALA A 1030 19.31 -11.46 -41.08
C ALA A 1030 19.41 -12.45 -42.26
N ALA A 1031 20.59 -12.62 -42.85
CA ALA A 1031 20.89 -13.65 -43.85
C ALA A 1031 21.60 -14.88 -43.26
N ALA A 1032 21.93 -14.85 -41.97
CA ALA A 1032 22.60 -15.91 -41.23
C ALA A 1032 21.68 -16.58 -40.18
N SER A 1033 20.62 -15.88 -39.75
CA SER A 1033 19.44 -16.39 -39.02
C SER A 1033 18.43 -17.03 -39.98
#